data_AF-A0A377JLP8-F1
#
_entry.id   AF-A0A377JLP8-F1
#
_cell.length_a   1.000
_cell.length_b   1.000
_cell.length_c   1.000
_cell.angle_alpha   90.00
_cell.angle_beta   90.00
_cell.angle_gamma   90.00
#
_symmetry.space_group_name_H-M   'P 1'
#
loop_
_entity.id
_entity.type
_entity.pdbx_description
1 polymer ?
#
loop_
_entity_poly.entity_id
_entity_poly.type
_entity_poly.pdbx_seq_one_letter_code
_entity_poly.pdbx_strand_id
1 'polypeptide(L)'
;MAKQNTKIPLLLSQILNDKLQSFNDLFERLDLVSFNGSISLQEYQVAALQKALCSLKLYRDDTKELCYEYKQAFKYNELDSKKGLDIKEFCNMASFWMATGSGKSIVMIKLISLMQKLMKSGEIESKPIMLLVPNDKILDQFKTHIQSFNAYQPIQITCKEIKAYDNQSLLGFENVVFLGRSDLLDIKENVGKDSKAKRLNYDDLMREKGWYILLDEAHKGDSKDSIRKSYIRDLAKGRERQEYPHGFIFNFSATFDNDIELFTCAFNYNLEKFNNDGYGKNIVVLDSNLKAFKDSKVDSSDEKLERILESFILFVGIKQELKSLKARFENLHYHNPLIIAVADKVNTKDAGIKLYFEAIMKILQDSKDISEIAKNLAKKLESSKIYFAEKEMNKDFLERLAKVDSKDLREQIFYAKETSSLECCKIKGNNKELAFKSKNATKPFLLLNIGSIKEWEKSYLDGLGIESGEDMAKGYFEELNHKESPIQIMMGSKVFSEGWDSNRVNFINFINIGSKKAKKYVLQTIGRGVRIEPFKDVRKRLKASNKLEYNTKDSLGDGSLGIESVFIMATENEAIEWILKGLEGFRFQSKLTGFKRNKTLEPLLVPSYKNSHKSNETFVISHCDFERLSKYIESYDEDILLVSSGINRADLGFSTLQKIQQKMRDEASRALEIKGNMPKLKPQNALHSMDRFFHTPLLELEKFVPCEDSITHFKDFMLSGDGLSEMIIKEMNKAVKELAQSKQAKSIDELKKEFEKGKITLDEYTEQIQAKPTQRVEKHSYVITAELAKHYYSPMVLESYKDSTIHINYAISERSEIEFLEDLQKYLQDSKNAFKDYEWCFSKIVETKDSIFIPYFDTQSQEQRKFYPDFIFWLKHKQSGNYRIIFVDPKGLSFEANARDKLQGFKELFCDKKLDFQGLDIEVDLYYYNKESSVPKDFSGYVVSQICELFT
;
A
#
# COMPACT_ATOMS: atom_id res chain seq x y z
N MET A 1 16.19 31.31 2.33
CA MET A 1 14.79 31.75 2.48
C MET A 1 13.87 30.66 1.96
N ALA A 2 13.38 29.81 2.85
CA ALA A 2 12.39 28.79 2.53
C ALA A 2 11.02 29.47 2.46
N LYS A 3 10.48 29.71 1.25
CA LYS A 3 9.04 29.98 1.12
C LYS A 3 8.33 28.76 1.69
N GLN A 4 7.49 28.97 2.69
CA GLN A 4 6.55 27.97 3.20
C GLN A 4 5.89 27.28 2.00
N ASN A 5 5.97 25.95 1.96
CA ASN A 5 5.19 25.13 1.04
C ASN A 5 3.71 25.33 1.42
N THR A 6 3.06 26.37 0.91
CA THR A 6 1.60 26.45 0.89
C THR A 6 1.13 25.33 -0.03
N LYS A 7 0.64 24.24 0.57
CA LYS A 7 0.10 23.08 -0.15
C LYS A 7 -1.09 23.55 -0.98
N ILE A 8 -1.00 23.35 -2.29
CA ILE A 8 -2.10 23.67 -3.21
C ILE A 8 -3.14 22.53 -3.12
N PRO A 9 -4.41 22.83 -2.82
CA PRO A 9 -5.47 21.82 -2.65
C PRO A 9 -5.86 21.17 -3.98
N LEU A 10 -6.37 19.93 -3.90
CA LEU A 10 -6.95 19.20 -5.03
C LEU A 10 -8.45 19.50 -5.13
N LEU A 11 -8.79 20.65 -5.73
CA LEU A 11 -10.14 21.22 -5.68
C LEU A 11 -11.21 20.29 -6.28
N LEU A 12 -10.99 19.75 -7.49
CA LEU A 12 -11.98 18.87 -8.12
C LEU A 12 -12.22 17.61 -7.30
N SER A 13 -11.16 17.01 -6.72
CA SER A 13 -11.31 15.84 -5.84
C SER A 13 -12.20 16.13 -4.64
N GLN A 14 -12.11 17.33 -4.04
CA GLN A 14 -12.98 17.75 -2.94
C GLN A 14 -14.43 17.82 -3.39
N ILE A 15 -14.70 18.54 -4.49
CA ILE A 15 -16.04 18.68 -5.08
C ILE A 15 -16.66 17.30 -5.40
N LEU A 16 -15.87 16.40 -5.99
CA LEU A 16 -16.34 15.07 -6.37
C LEU A 16 -16.56 14.13 -5.19
N ASN A 17 -15.90 14.33 -4.05
CA ASN A 17 -16.12 13.48 -2.87
C ASN A 17 -17.55 13.68 -2.34
N ASP A 18 -18.02 14.92 -2.31
CA ASP A 18 -19.35 15.27 -1.79
C ASP A 18 -20.48 14.84 -2.73
N LYS A 19 -20.21 14.72 -4.03
CA LYS A 19 -21.23 14.39 -5.06
C LYS A 19 -21.21 12.94 -5.53
N LEU A 20 -20.25 12.12 -5.12
CA LEU A 20 -20.09 10.74 -5.63
C LEU A 20 -21.35 9.89 -5.44
N GLN A 21 -21.97 9.99 -4.26
CA GLN A 21 -23.15 9.21 -3.89
C GLN A 21 -24.35 9.47 -4.81
N SER A 22 -24.49 10.69 -5.35
CA SER A 22 -25.60 11.00 -6.26
C SER A 22 -25.49 10.30 -7.62
N PHE A 23 -24.40 9.58 -7.88
CA PHE A 23 -24.17 8.79 -9.09
C PHE A 23 -24.16 7.27 -8.84
N ASN A 24 -24.54 6.79 -7.65
CA ASN A 24 -24.57 5.35 -7.35
C ASN A 24 -25.45 4.54 -8.33
N ASP A 25 -26.64 5.05 -8.67
CA ASP A 25 -27.53 4.44 -9.67
C ASP A 25 -26.87 4.30 -11.06
N LEU A 26 -25.95 5.21 -11.41
CA LEU A 26 -25.16 5.10 -12.64
C LEU A 26 -24.13 3.97 -12.51
N PHE A 27 -23.44 3.88 -11.37
CA PHE A 27 -22.40 2.89 -11.16
C PHE A 27 -22.94 1.46 -11.08
N GLU A 28 -24.10 1.24 -10.45
CA GLU A 28 -24.75 -0.07 -10.38
C GLU A 28 -25.16 -0.61 -11.75
N ARG A 29 -25.48 0.28 -12.69
CA ARG A 29 -25.84 -0.09 -14.08
C ARG A 29 -24.61 -0.39 -14.97
N LEU A 30 -23.40 -0.13 -14.49
CA LEU A 30 -22.17 -0.26 -15.26
C LEU A 30 -21.27 -1.35 -14.68
N ASP A 31 -20.81 -2.27 -15.53
CA ASP A 31 -19.70 -3.15 -15.16
C ASP A 31 -18.39 -2.34 -15.13
N LEU A 32 -17.97 -1.93 -13.93
CA LEU A 32 -16.73 -1.17 -13.70
C LEU A 32 -15.51 -2.07 -13.47
N VAL A 33 -15.70 -3.36 -13.16
CA VAL A 33 -14.64 -4.24 -12.66
C VAL A 33 -14.02 -5.10 -13.76
N SER A 34 -14.82 -5.64 -14.66
CA SER A 34 -14.35 -6.65 -15.62
C SER A 34 -13.57 -6.01 -16.77
N PHE A 35 -12.40 -6.54 -17.14
CA PHE A 35 -11.63 -6.04 -18.28
C PHE A 35 -11.51 -7.09 -19.40
N ASN A 36 -10.87 -8.22 -19.10
CA ASN A 36 -10.79 -9.39 -19.96
C ASN A 36 -10.72 -10.68 -19.10
N GLY A 37 -10.56 -11.85 -19.73
CA GLY A 37 -10.54 -13.14 -19.01
C GLY A 37 -9.41 -13.32 -17.97
N SER A 38 -8.38 -12.46 -17.95
CA SER A 38 -7.25 -12.55 -17.00
C SER A 38 -7.04 -11.30 -16.15
N ILE A 39 -7.75 -10.21 -16.44
CA ILE A 39 -7.57 -8.90 -15.81
C ILE A 39 -8.92 -8.43 -15.25
N SER A 40 -8.93 -8.17 -13.94
CA SER A 40 -9.96 -7.39 -13.26
C SER A 40 -9.36 -6.09 -12.73
N LEU A 41 -10.15 -5.02 -12.76
CA LEU A 41 -9.73 -3.75 -12.19
C LEU A 41 -9.64 -3.87 -10.66
N GLN A 42 -8.61 -3.25 -10.11
CA GLN A 42 -8.46 -3.08 -8.66
C GLN A 42 -9.41 -1.99 -8.14
N GLU A 43 -9.71 -2.00 -6.84
CA GLU A 43 -10.60 -1.01 -6.20
C GLU A 43 -10.24 0.43 -6.53
N TYR A 44 -8.94 0.80 -6.46
CA TYR A 44 -8.49 2.15 -6.80
C TYR A 44 -8.66 2.49 -8.30
N GLN A 45 -8.63 1.49 -9.19
CA GLN A 45 -8.87 1.68 -10.62
C GLN A 45 -10.37 1.90 -10.89
N VAL A 46 -11.22 1.19 -10.15
CA VAL A 46 -12.68 1.41 -10.16
C VAL A 46 -13.01 2.82 -9.64
N ALA A 47 -12.40 3.23 -8.53
CA ALA A 47 -12.57 4.59 -7.99
C ALA A 47 -12.15 5.67 -9.01
N ALA A 48 -11.03 5.46 -9.73
CA ALA A 48 -10.62 6.36 -10.81
C ALA A 48 -11.68 6.46 -11.92
N LEU A 49 -12.31 5.34 -12.31
CA LEU A 49 -13.39 5.34 -13.31
C LEU A 49 -14.63 6.10 -12.82
N GLN A 50 -15.04 5.87 -11.57
CA GLN A 50 -16.18 6.56 -10.98
C GLN A 50 -15.95 8.07 -10.96
N LYS A 51 -14.76 8.51 -10.54
CA LYS A 51 -14.36 9.93 -10.56
C LYS A 51 -14.36 10.50 -11.99
N ALA A 52 -13.90 9.74 -12.98
CA ALA A 52 -13.92 10.18 -14.38
C ALA A 52 -15.34 10.37 -14.91
N LEU A 53 -16.22 9.39 -14.71
CA LEU A 53 -17.61 9.47 -15.15
C LEU A 53 -18.37 10.58 -14.43
N CYS A 54 -18.18 10.73 -13.12
CA CYS A 54 -18.78 11.80 -12.33
C CYS A 54 -18.30 13.18 -12.80
N SER A 55 -16.99 13.35 -13.04
CA SER A 55 -16.45 14.61 -13.57
C SER A 55 -17.10 15.00 -14.91
N LEU A 56 -17.22 14.04 -15.82
CA LEU A 56 -17.82 14.28 -17.13
C LEU A 56 -19.31 14.62 -17.02
N LYS A 57 -20.05 13.89 -16.18
CA LYS A 57 -21.48 14.14 -15.98
C LYS A 57 -21.74 15.47 -15.31
N LEU A 58 -21.05 15.80 -14.21
CA LEU A 58 -21.18 17.11 -13.57
C LEU A 58 -20.87 18.25 -14.53
N TYR A 59 -19.81 18.11 -15.34
CA TYR A 59 -19.48 19.11 -16.33
C TYR A 59 -20.59 19.30 -17.37
N ARG A 60 -21.22 18.21 -17.84
CA ARG A 60 -22.23 18.24 -18.89
C ARG A 60 -23.61 18.65 -18.37
N ASP A 61 -24.03 18.08 -17.24
CA ASP A 61 -25.37 18.22 -16.69
C ASP A 61 -25.49 19.53 -15.90
N ASP A 62 -24.42 20.01 -15.26
CA ASP A 62 -24.46 21.20 -14.39
C ASP A 62 -23.14 22.01 -14.37
N THR A 63 -22.71 22.49 -15.54
CA THR A 63 -21.45 23.25 -15.67
C THR A 63 -21.40 24.51 -14.79
N LYS A 64 -22.56 25.18 -14.62
CA LYS A 64 -22.65 26.42 -13.85
C LYS A 64 -22.47 26.15 -12.37
N GLU A 65 -23.08 25.09 -11.85
CA GLU A 65 -22.87 24.67 -10.47
C GLU A 65 -21.44 24.19 -10.25
N LEU A 66 -20.86 23.40 -11.16
CA LEU A 66 -19.46 23.01 -11.06
C LEU A 66 -18.52 24.23 -10.93
N CYS A 67 -18.77 25.26 -11.73
CA CYS A 67 -18.04 26.52 -11.65
C CYS A 67 -18.28 27.30 -10.34
N TYR A 68 -19.49 27.23 -9.78
CA TYR A 68 -19.81 27.79 -8.48
C TYR A 68 -19.06 27.06 -7.35
N GLU A 69 -19.08 25.73 -7.36
CA GLU A 69 -18.36 24.87 -6.40
C GLU A 69 -16.86 25.14 -6.45
N TYR A 70 -16.27 25.28 -7.65
CA TYR A 70 -14.89 25.74 -7.78
C TYR A 70 -14.66 27.08 -7.09
N LYS A 71 -15.51 28.10 -7.33
CA LYS A 71 -15.37 29.42 -6.68
C LYS A 71 -15.44 29.31 -5.15
N GLN A 72 -16.34 28.47 -4.63
CA GLN A 72 -16.41 28.22 -3.18
C GLN A 72 -15.14 27.54 -2.67
N ALA A 73 -14.64 26.52 -3.38
CA ALA A 73 -13.42 25.84 -3.02
C ALA A 73 -12.19 26.77 -3.08
N PHE A 74 -12.08 27.65 -4.06
CA PHE A 74 -11.03 28.69 -4.12
C PHE A 74 -11.11 29.64 -2.91
N LYS A 75 -12.31 30.11 -2.56
CA LYS A 75 -12.54 30.98 -1.41
C LYS A 75 -12.22 30.28 -0.09
N TYR A 76 -12.70 29.05 0.07
CA TYR A 76 -12.49 28.23 1.27
C TYR A 76 -11.00 27.95 1.52
N ASN A 77 -10.23 27.72 0.45
CA ASN A 77 -8.79 27.46 0.54
C ASN A 77 -7.93 28.73 0.53
N GLU A 78 -8.54 29.92 0.67
CA GLU A 78 -7.85 31.23 0.68
C GLU A 78 -6.92 31.45 -0.53
N LEU A 79 -7.27 30.84 -1.67
CA LEU A 79 -6.50 30.95 -2.89
C LEU A 79 -6.82 32.28 -3.57
N ASP A 80 -5.79 33.08 -3.88
CA ASP A 80 -5.99 34.37 -4.51
C ASP A 80 -6.63 34.22 -5.90
N SER A 81 -7.91 34.60 -5.99
CA SER A 81 -8.66 34.69 -7.26
C SER A 81 -7.98 35.58 -8.30
N LYS A 82 -7.02 36.43 -7.91
CA LYS A 82 -6.21 37.27 -8.81
C LYS A 82 -5.09 36.51 -9.57
N LYS A 83 -4.94 35.19 -9.41
CA LYS A 83 -3.99 34.39 -10.21
C LYS A 83 -4.27 34.36 -11.74
N GLY A 84 -5.31 35.04 -12.23
CA GLY A 84 -5.56 35.21 -13.66
C GLY A 84 -6.02 33.93 -14.39
N LEU A 85 -6.56 32.96 -13.65
CA LEU A 85 -7.10 31.72 -14.22
C LEU A 85 -8.61 31.79 -14.23
N ASP A 86 -9.21 31.91 -15.42
CA ASP A 86 -10.66 31.80 -15.58
C ASP A 86 -11.06 30.32 -15.45
N ILE A 87 -11.92 29.99 -14.49
CA ILE A 87 -12.45 28.63 -14.26
C ILE A 87 -13.05 28.06 -15.55
N LYS A 88 -13.63 28.93 -16.41
CA LYS A 88 -14.20 28.53 -17.70
C LYS A 88 -13.16 27.93 -18.64
N GLU A 89 -11.87 28.26 -18.49
CA GLU A 89 -10.78 27.75 -19.33
C GLU A 89 -10.32 26.33 -18.96
N PHE A 90 -10.67 25.83 -17.77
CA PHE A 90 -10.18 24.52 -17.31
C PHE A 90 -11.23 23.61 -16.66
N CYS A 91 -12.46 24.07 -16.43
CA CYS A 91 -13.54 23.26 -15.84
C CYS A 91 -13.94 22.03 -16.68
N ASN A 92 -13.56 21.98 -17.96
CA ASN A 92 -13.77 20.85 -18.85
C ASN A 92 -12.65 19.79 -18.80
N MET A 93 -11.84 19.79 -17.74
CA MET A 93 -10.71 18.89 -17.58
C MET A 93 -10.77 18.18 -16.23
N ALA A 94 -10.53 16.86 -16.26
CA ALA A 94 -10.28 16.05 -15.09
C ALA A 94 -8.89 15.41 -15.18
N SER A 95 -8.04 15.71 -14.21
CA SER A 95 -6.68 15.19 -14.10
C SER A 95 -6.62 14.01 -13.12
N PHE A 96 -5.85 12.99 -13.47
CA PHE A 96 -5.69 11.75 -12.72
C PHE A 96 -4.22 11.57 -12.37
N TRP A 97 -3.88 11.84 -11.10
CA TRP A 97 -2.51 11.69 -10.63
C TRP A 97 -2.24 10.25 -10.26
N MET A 98 -1.78 9.44 -11.22
CA MET A 98 -1.65 7.98 -11.03
C MET A 98 -0.20 7.51 -11.26
N ALA A 99 0.34 6.81 -10.26
CA ALA A 99 1.71 6.28 -10.27
C ALA A 99 2.02 5.46 -11.54
N THR A 100 3.28 5.48 -11.99
CA THR A 100 3.71 4.63 -13.10
C THR A 100 3.59 3.15 -12.68
N GLY A 101 2.91 2.33 -13.48
CA GLY A 101 2.63 0.93 -13.14
C GLY A 101 1.28 0.68 -12.45
N SER A 102 0.55 1.72 -12.05
CA SER A 102 -0.82 1.61 -11.47
C SER A 102 -1.91 1.18 -12.48
N GLY A 103 -1.56 0.95 -13.74
CA GLY A 103 -2.50 0.50 -14.77
C GLY A 103 -3.34 1.61 -15.43
N LYS A 104 -2.81 2.84 -15.54
CA LYS A 104 -3.46 3.96 -16.28
C LYS A 104 -4.09 3.55 -17.61
N SER A 105 -3.35 2.82 -18.45
CA SER A 105 -3.85 2.39 -19.76
C SER A 105 -5.09 1.50 -19.67
N ILE A 106 -5.18 0.64 -18.65
CA ILE A 106 -6.34 -0.24 -18.40
C ILE A 106 -7.56 0.63 -18.03
N VAL A 107 -7.38 1.59 -17.12
CA VAL A 107 -8.42 2.54 -16.73
C VAL A 107 -8.91 3.34 -17.94
N MET A 108 -8.01 3.87 -18.77
CA MET A 108 -8.36 4.65 -19.96
C MET A 108 -9.15 3.83 -20.98
N ILE A 109 -8.75 2.59 -21.26
CA ILE A 109 -9.47 1.70 -22.20
C ILE A 109 -10.86 1.37 -21.66
N LYS A 110 -10.98 1.06 -20.37
CA LYS A 110 -12.28 0.79 -19.74
C LYS A 110 -13.17 2.03 -19.74
N LEU A 111 -12.61 3.22 -19.47
CA LEU A 111 -13.32 4.50 -19.55
C LEU A 111 -13.88 4.75 -20.95
N ILE A 112 -13.08 4.54 -22.00
CA ILE A 112 -13.54 4.63 -23.39
C ILE A 112 -14.75 3.73 -23.62
N SER A 113 -14.67 2.46 -23.23
CA SER A 113 -15.78 1.51 -23.40
C SER A 113 -17.06 1.96 -22.67
N LEU A 114 -16.92 2.47 -21.44
CA LEU A 114 -18.04 2.99 -20.65
C LEU A 114 -18.65 4.24 -21.30
N MET A 115 -17.82 5.17 -21.80
CA MET A 115 -18.29 6.34 -22.53
C MET A 115 -19.05 5.96 -23.79
N GLN A 116 -18.58 4.98 -24.57
CA GLN A 116 -19.29 4.49 -25.76
C GLN A 116 -20.67 3.92 -25.43
N LYS A 117 -20.78 3.17 -24.32
CA LYS A 117 -22.07 2.69 -23.81
C LYS A 117 -23.01 3.84 -23.45
N LEU A 118 -22.50 4.86 -22.75
CA LEU A 118 -23.28 6.03 -22.35
C LEU A 118 -23.69 6.92 -23.53
N MET A 119 -22.86 7.01 -24.58
CA MET A 119 -23.22 7.70 -25.84
C MET A 119 -24.37 6.96 -26.53
N LYS A 120 -24.28 5.62 -26.63
CA LYS A 120 -25.29 4.79 -27.26
C LYS A 120 -26.64 4.84 -26.54
N SER A 121 -26.63 4.98 -25.21
CA SER A 121 -27.85 5.15 -24.42
C SER A 121 -28.36 6.60 -24.35
N GLY A 122 -27.66 7.56 -24.97
CA GLY A 122 -28.02 8.98 -24.94
C GLY A 122 -27.77 9.67 -23.59
N GLU A 123 -27.09 9.00 -22.65
CA GLU A 123 -26.75 9.53 -21.33
C GLU A 123 -25.64 10.61 -21.42
N ILE A 124 -24.77 10.54 -22.43
CA ILE A 124 -23.81 11.60 -22.79
C ILE A 124 -23.87 11.92 -24.29
N GLU A 125 -23.43 13.12 -24.69
CA GLU A 125 -23.43 13.54 -26.09
C GLU A 125 -22.49 12.67 -26.94
N SER A 126 -22.96 12.17 -28.08
CA SER A 126 -22.16 11.38 -29.02
C SER A 126 -21.07 12.27 -29.66
N LYS A 127 -19.81 12.01 -29.32
CA LYS A 127 -18.63 12.74 -29.81
C LYS A 127 -17.47 11.77 -30.08
N PRO A 128 -16.62 12.07 -31.08
CA PRO A 128 -15.45 11.26 -31.34
C PRO A 128 -14.45 11.36 -30.17
N ILE A 129 -13.80 10.23 -29.90
CA ILE A 129 -12.80 10.12 -28.83
C ILE A 129 -11.41 10.15 -29.45
N MET A 130 -10.53 10.96 -28.87
CA MET A 130 -9.12 11.07 -29.22
C MET A 130 -8.25 10.57 -28.05
N LEU A 131 -7.30 9.67 -28.32
CA LEU A 131 -6.30 9.21 -27.36
C LEU A 131 -4.91 9.66 -27.82
N LEU A 132 -4.27 10.51 -27.02
CA LEU A 132 -2.95 11.06 -27.28
C LEU A 132 -1.90 10.49 -26.32
N VAL A 133 -0.78 10.04 -26.88
CA VAL A 133 0.35 9.44 -26.14
C VAL A 133 1.68 10.06 -26.59
N PRO A 134 2.80 9.92 -25.85
CA PRO A 134 4.02 10.69 -26.13
C PRO A 134 4.94 10.04 -27.16
N ASN A 135 4.82 8.73 -27.41
CA ASN A 135 5.68 8.01 -28.36
C ASN A 135 5.03 6.73 -28.93
N ASP A 136 5.61 6.20 -30.02
CA ASP A 136 5.07 5.04 -30.75
C ASP A 136 5.02 3.77 -29.89
N LYS A 137 5.97 3.59 -28.96
CA LYS A 137 6.00 2.40 -28.10
C LYS A 137 4.78 2.33 -27.17
N ILE A 138 4.38 3.46 -26.58
CA ILE A 138 3.16 3.52 -25.77
C ILE A 138 1.92 3.39 -26.66
N LEU A 139 1.95 3.97 -27.87
CA LEU A 139 0.87 3.81 -28.85
C LEU A 139 0.60 2.34 -29.19
N ASP A 140 1.66 1.57 -29.48
CA ASP A 140 1.56 0.14 -29.79
C ASP A 140 1.12 -0.69 -28.58
N GLN A 141 1.53 -0.29 -27.37
CA GLN A 141 1.02 -0.88 -26.12
C GLN A 141 -0.49 -0.71 -26.00
N PHE A 142 -1.03 0.49 -26.28
CA PHE A 142 -2.47 0.72 -26.29
C PHE A 142 -3.19 -0.13 -27.35
N LYS A 143 -2.66 -0.20 -28.58
CA LYS A 143 -3.23 -1.05 -29.63
C LYS A 143 -3.33 -2.51 -29.18
N THR A 144 -2.28 -3.03 -28.55
CA THR A 144 -2.23 -4.41 -28.02
C THR A 144 -3.25 -4.63 -26.89
N HIS A 145 -3.32 -3.71 -25.92
CA HIS A 145 -4.28 -3.82 -24.83
C HIS A 145 -5.73 -3.72 -25.32
N ILE A 146 -6.02 -2.87 -26.31
CA ILE A 146 -7.35 -2.74 -26.90
C ILE A 146 -7.74 -4.03 -27.64
N GLN A 147 -6.83 -4.64 -28.39
CA GLN A 147 -7.08 -5.94 -29.04
C GLN A 147 -7.44 -7.01 -28.00
N SER A 148 -6.67 -7.09 -26.91
CA SER A 148 -6.96 -8.03 -25.81
C SER A 148 -8.29 -7.74 -25.14
N PHE A 149 -8.64 -6.46 -24.94
CA PHE A 149 -9.93 -6.06 -24.38
C PHE A 149 -11.10 -6.43 -25.30
N ASN A 150 -11.01 -6.10 -26.59
CA ASN A 150 -12.06 -6.35 -27.59
C ASN A 150 -12.41 -7.84 -27.73
N ALA A 151 -11.46 -8.74 -27.50
CA ALA A 151 -11.70 -10.18 -27.58
C ALA A 151 -12.75 -10.70 -26.58
N TYR A 152 -13.04 -9.94 -25.51
CA TYR A 152 -13.94 -10.33 -24.42
C TYR A 152 -15.15 -9.40 -24.28
N GLN A 153 -15.35 -8.46 -25.20
CA GLN A 153 -16.35 -7.41 -25.07
C GLN A 153 -17.39 -7.47 -26.19
N PRO A 154 -18.69 -7.28 -25.88
CA PRO A 154 -19.74 -7.30 -26.90
C PRO A 154 -19.68 -6.08 -27.84
N ILE A 155 -19.14 -4.96 -27.37
CA ILE A 155 -18.92 -3.74 -28.16
C ILE A 155 -17.41 -3.55 -28.29
N GLN A 156 -16.91 -3.60 -29.52
CA GLN A 156 -15.49 -3.48 -29.81
C GLN A 156 -15.07 -2.03 -30.03
N ILE A 157 -13.92 -1.66 -29.48
CA ILE A 157 -13.26 -0.38 -29.72
C ILE A 157 -12.52 -0.46 -31.06
N THR A 158 -12.92 0.35 -32.03
CA THR A 158 -12.25 0.44 -33.34
C THR A 158 -11.19 1.54 -33.30
N CYS A 159 -9.92 1.20 -33.48
CA CYS A 159 -8.83 2.18 -33.50
C CYS A 159 -8.56 2.70 -34.92
N LYS A 160 -8.47 4.01 -35.09
CA LYS A 160 -7.95 4.67 -36.30
C LYS A 160 -6.79 5.58 -35.97
N GLU A 161 -5.84 5.74 -36.86
CA GLU A 161 -4.81 6.78 -36.69
C GLU A 161 -5.42 8.16 -36.92
N ILE A 162 -4.99 9.16 -36.13
CA ILE A 162 -5.43 10.55 -36.29
C ILE A 162 -5.24 11.06 -37.73
N LYS A 163 -4.20 10.59 -38.43
CA LYS A 163 -3.93 10.97 -39.83
C LYS A 163 -5.04 10.57 -40.79
N ALA A 164 -5.80 9.53 -40.46
CA ALA A 164 -6.93 9.05 -41.26
C ALA A 164 -8.24 9.77 -40.90
N TYR A 165 -8.20 10.79 -40.04
CA TYR A 165 -9.35 11.62 -39.76
C TYR A 165 -9.74 12.42 -41.02
N ASP A 166 -10.96 12.21 -41.48
CA ASP A 166 -11.61 13.01 -42.52
C ASP A 166 -12.86 13.65 -41.92
N ASN A 167 -12.99 14.96 -42.09
CA ASN A 167 -14.07 15.78 -41.54
C ASN A 167 -15.43 15.48 -42.22
N GLN A 168 -15.44 14.70 -43.32
CA GLN A 168 -16.61 14.52 -44.19
C GLN A 168 -17.54 13.34 -43.84
N SER A 169 -17.15 12.35 -43.02
CA SER A 169 -17.96 11.11 -42.82
C SER A 169 -18.55 10.94 -41.40
N LEU A 170 -19.55 11.73 -41.00
CA LEU A 170 -20.10 11.74 -39.62
C LEU A 170 -20.92 10.50 -39.16
N LEU A 171 -21.16 9.52 -40.02
CA LEU A 171 -21.97 8.34 -39.68
C LEU A 171 -21.11 7.22 -39.07
N GLY A 172 -21.43 6.79 -37.85
CA GLY A 172 -20.89 5.56 -37.23
C GLY A 172 -19.62 5.71 -36.37
N PHE A 173 -19.29 6.91 -35.88
CA PHE A 173 -18.09 7.15 -35.06
C PHE A 173 -18.18 6.70 -33.58
N GLU A 174 -19.35 6.26 -33.12
CA GLU A 174 -19.59 5.94 -31.70
C GLU A 174 -18.61 4.89 -31.14
N ASN A 175 -18.13 3.97 -31.99
CA ASN A 175 -17.18 2.93 -31.59
C ASN A 175 -15.73 3.24 -32.00
N VAL A 176 -15.45 4.42 -32.57
CA VAL A 176 -14.13 4.76 -33.12
C VAL A 176 -13.33 5.61 -32.14
N VAL A 177 -12.08 5.20 -31.90
CA VAL A 177 -11.08 5.96 -31.14
C VAL A 177 -9.94 6.35 -32.07
N PHE A 178 -9.65 7.64 -32.13
CA PHE A 178 -8.52 8.17 -32.90
C PHE A 178 -7.27 8.20 -32.04
N LEU A 179 -6.27 7.42 -32.45
CA LEU A 179 -4.99 7.28 -31.77
C LEU A 179 -3.95 8.20 -32.42
N GLY A 180 -3.17 8.92 -31.60
CA GLY A 180 -2.11 9.76 -32.13
C GLY A 180 -1.02 10.09 -31.12
N ARG A 181 0.07 10.63 -31.65
CA ARG A 181 1.19 11.14 -30.87
C ARG A 181 1.03 12.62 -30.59
N SER A 182 1.08 13.00 -29.32
CA SER A 182 0.91 14.40 -28.92
C SER A 182 2.08 15.29 -29.35
N ASP A 183 3.29 14.74 -29.43
CA ASP A 183 4.50 15.47 -29.80
C ASP A 183 4.57 15.85 -31.28
N LEU A 184 3.72 15.25 -32.11
CA LEU A 184 3.59 15.49 -33.55
C LEU A 184 2.56 16.58 -33.90
N LEU A 185 1.77 17.08 -32.94
CA LEU A 185 0.83 18.18 -33.16
C LEU A 185 1.58 19.52 -33.26
N ASP A 186 1.27 20.29 -34.30
CA ASP A 186 1.89 21.58 -34.56
C ASP A 186 0.97 22.51 -35.38
N ILE A 187 1.41 23.75 -35.59
CA ILE A 187 0.78 24.69 -36.54
C ILE A 187 1.19 24.38 -37.98
N LYS A 188 0.37 24.81 -38.94
CA LYS A 188 0.54 24.57 -40.38
C LYS A 188 1.94 24.89 -40.91
N GLU A 189 2.59 25.94 -40.39
CA GLU A 189 3.93 26.39 -40.80
C GLU A 189 5.02 25.34 -40.50
N ASN A 190 4.83 24.52 -39.47
CA ASN A 190 5.79 23.52 -39.02
C ASN A 190 5.50 22.12 -39.59
N VAL A 191 4.45 21.97 -40.39
CA VAL A 191 4.04 20.71 -41.02
C VAL A 191 4.64 20.61 -42.41
N GLY A 192 5.33 19.50 -42.68
CA GLY A 192 5.90 19.24 -44.00
C GLY A 192 4.82 19.09 -45.07
N LYS A 193 5.06 19.61 -46.27
CA LYS A 193 4.11 19.56 -47.40
C LYS A 193 4.02 18.18 -48.08
N ASP A 194 4.97 17.30 -47.80
CA ASP A 194 5.00 15.95 -48.36
C ASP A 194 4.07 14.98 -47.61
N SER A 195 3.47 14.03 -48.33
CA SER A 195 2.62 12.96 -47.75
C SER A 195 3.35 12.07 -46.73
N LYS A 196 4.69 12.11 -46.68
CA LYS A 196 5.53 11.41 -45.70
C LYS A 196 5.75 12.22 -44.41
N ALA A 197 5.25 13.44 -44.30
CA ALA A 197 5.40 14.27 -43.11
C ALA A 197 4.76 13.59 -41.88
N LYS A 198 5.51 13.59 -40.77
CA LYS A 198 5.04 12.99 -39.51
C LYS A 198 4.21 13.95 -38.66
N ARG A 199 4.52 15.24 -38.69
CA ARG A 199 3.79 16.30 -37.96
C ARG A 199 2.40 16.52 -38.55
N LEU A 200 1.48 16.95 -37.71
CA LEU A 200 0.07 17.14 -38.03
C LEU A 200 -0.36 18.55 -37.64
N ASN A 201 -1.05 19.23 -38.54
CA ASN A 201 -1.63 20.53 -38.26
C ASN A 201 -2.82 20.33 -37.33
N TYR A 202 -2.78 20.87 -36.11
CA TYR A 202 -3.87 20.68 -35.16
C TYR A 202 -5.18 21.33 -35.63
N ASP A 203 -5.12 22.43 -36.40
CA ASP A 203 -6.31 23.11 -36.91
C ASP A 203 -7.11 22.24 -37.88
N ASP A 204 -6.45 21.34 -38.63
CA ASP A 204 -7.12 20.41 -39.55
C ASP A 204 -7.96 19.35 -38.79
N LEU A 205 -7.69 19.16 -37.50
CA LEU A 205 -8.39 18.23 -36.61
C LEU A 205 -9.53 18.91 -35.83
N MET A 206 -9.69 20.23 -35.94
CA MET A 206 -10.70 20.99 -35.21
C MET A 206 -12.12 20.65 -35.69
N ARG A 207 -13.07 20.58 -34.75
CA ARG A 207 -14.50 20.33 -34.99
C ARG A 207 -15.35 21.43 -34.40
N GLU A 208 -16.58 21.58 -34.87
CA GLU A 208 -17.54 22.53 -34.28
C GLU A 208 -17.76 22.26 -32.79
N LYS A 209 -18.15 21.02 -32.43
CA LYS A 209 -18.50 20.62 -31.06
C LYS A 209 -17.36 19.97 -30.25
N GLY A 210 -16.12 20.17 -30.67
CA GLY A 210 -14.93 19.66 -29.98
C GLY A 210 -14.82 18.13 -29.89
N TRP A 211 -13.90 17.67 -29.05
CA TRP A 211 -13.52 16.26 -28.86
C TRP A 211 -13.62 15.83 -27.39
N TYR A 212 -13.84 14.53 -27.17
CA TYR A 212 -13.43 13.91 -25.90
C TYR A 212 -11.99 13.43 -26.04
N ILE A 213 -11.11 13.94 -25.19
CA ILE A 213 -9.67 13.71 -25.31
C ILE A 213 -9.17 12.99 -24.07
N LEU A 214 -8.53 11.84 -24.25
CA LEU A 214 -7.77 11.13 -23.23
C LEU A 214 -6.28 11.35 -23.48
N LEU A 215 -5.56 11.73 -22.44
CA LEU A 215 -4.12 12.00 -22.49
C LEU A 215 -3.41 11.01 -21.56
N ASP A 216 -2.44 10.26 -22.07
CA ASP A 216 -1.49 9.52 -21.24
C ASP A 216 -0.12 10.19 -21.33
N GLU A 217 0.27 10.94 -20.29
CA GLU A 217 1.56 11.65 -20.27
C GLU A 217 1.78 12.58 -21.48
N ALA A 218 0.70 13.05 -22.12
CA ALA A 218 0.72 13.67 -23.45
C ALA A 218 1.38 15.06 -23.50
N HIS A 219 1.75 15.62 -22.35
CA HIS A 219 2.46 16.90 -22.21
C HIS A 219 3.98 16.72 -22.15
N LYS A 220 4.55 15.83 -22.96
CA LYS A 220 5.98 15.52 -22.96
C LYS A 220 6.66 16.00 -24.23
N GLY A 221 7.76 16.73 -24.07
CA GLY A 221 8.81 16.80 -25.09
C GLY A 221 9.22 18.21 -25.47
N ASP A 222 10.03 18.83 -24.61
CA ASP A 222 10.86 20.02 -24.86
C ASP A 222 10.20 21.36 -24.44
N SER A 223 10.97 22.45 -24.53
CA SER A 223 10.59 23.85 -24.20
C SER A 223 9.26 24.37 -24.76
N LYS A 224 8.56 23.60 -25.60
CA LYS A 224 7.26 23.90 -26.24
C LYS A 224 6.05 23.21 -25.60
N ASP A 225 6.19 22.53 -24.47
CA ASP A 225 5.10 21.78 -23.82
C ASP A 225 3.86 22.64 -23.50
N SER A 226 4.05 23.91 -23.11
CA SER A 226 2.94 24.84 -22.88
C SER A 226 2.13 25.16 -24.15
N ILE A 227 2.78 25.18 -25.31
CA ILE A 227 2.12 25.45 -26.61
C ILE A 227 1.24 24.26 -27.00
N ARG A 228 1.75 23.02 -26.83
CA ARG A 228 0.97 21.81 -27.13
C ARG A 228 -0.25 21.65 -26.22
N LYS A 229 -0.11 22.03 -24.94
CA LYS A 229 -1.25 22.12 -24.01
C LYS A 229 -2.35 23.03 -24.57
N SER A 230 -2.00 24.12 -25.25
CA SER A 230 -2.97 25.01 -25.92
C SER A 230 -3.69 24.30 -27.06
N TYR A 231 -2.98 23.62 -27.96
CA TYR A 231 -3.59 22.92 -29.09
C TYR A 231 -4.62 21.87 -28.63
N ILE A 232 -4.28 21.12 -27.58
CA ILE A 232 -5.18 20.11 -27.02
C ILE A 232 -6.44 20.75 -26.42
N ARG A 233 -6.30 21.89 -25.74
CA ARG A 233 -7.44 22.64 -25.21
C ARG A 233 -8.33 23.17 -26.33
N ASP A 234 -7.76 23.69 -27.40
CA ASP A 234 -8.50 24.17 -28.56
C ASP A 234 -9.31 23.02 -29.21
N LEU A 235 -8.67 21.86 -29.39
CA LEU A 235 -9.35 20.66 -29.90
C LEU A 235 -10.53 20.23 -29.01
N ALA A 236 -10.36 20.25 -27.69
CA ALA A 236 -11.46 19.96 -26.77
C ALA A 236 -12.56 21.04 -26.84
N LYS A 237 -12.19 22.32 -26.97
CA LYS A 237 -13.13 23.44 -27.01
C LYS A 237 -14.05 23.40 -28.23
N GLY A 238 -13.48 23.15 -29.41
CA GLY A 238 -14.18 23.25 -30.69
C GLY A 238 -14.22 24.67 -31.26
N ARG A 239 -14.77 24.79 -32.49
CA ARG A 239 -14.87 26.06 -33.24
C ARG A 239 -16.10 26.87 -32.88
N GLU A 240 -17.16 26.22 -32.42
CA GLU A 240 -18.42 26.87 -32.05
C GLU A 240 -18.18 27.79 -30.83
N ARG A 241 -18.62 29.05 -30.92
CA ARG A 241 -18.48 30.01 -29.81
C ARG A 241 -19.57 29.77 -28.77
N GLN A 242 -19.17 29.32 -27.58
CA GLN A 242 -20.04 29.16 -26.42
C GLN A 242 -19.36 29.72 -25.15
N GLU A 243 -20.16 29.88 -24.09
CA GLU A 243 -19.66 30.31 -22.78
C GLU A 243 -18.69 29.29 -22.16
N TYR A 244 -18.89 28.01 -22.45
CA TYR A 244 -18.07 26.89 -21.96
C TYR A 244 -17.60 26.00 -23.13
N PRO A 245 -16.46 25.30 -23.00
CA PRO A 245 -16.01 24.31 -23.99
C PRO A 245 -17.08 23.24 -24.31
N HIS A 246 -17.08 22.69 -25.52
CA HIS A 246 -18.01 21.59 -25.84
C HIS A 246 -17.47 20.21 -25.45
N GLY A 247 -16.17 19.99 -25.59
CA GLY A 247 -15.50 18.73 -25.30
C GLY A 247 -14.95 18.65 -23.89
N PHE A 248 -14.29 17.52 -23.58
CA PHE A 248 -13.79 17.22 -22.24
C PHE A 248 -12.43 16.54 -22.31
N ILE A 249 -11.54 16.85 -21.36
CA ILE A 249 -10.17 16.33 -21.30
C ILE A 249 -10.00 15.46 -20.06
N PHE A 250 -9.59 14.20 -20.26
CA PHE A 250 -9.10 13.33 -19.20
C PHE A 250 -7.57 13.27 -19.25
N ASN A 251 -6.90 13.87 -18.27
CA ASN A 251 -5.44 13.96 -18.24
C ASN A 251 -4.83 12.97 -17.24
N PHE A 252 -4.26 11.87 -17.70
CA PHE A 252 -3.61 10.87 -16.86
C PHE A 252 -2.10 11.09 -16.81
N SER A 253 -1.55 11.26 -15.61
CA SER A 253 -0.12 11.52 -15.42
C SER A 253 0.40 10.99 -14.09
N ALA A 254 1.65 10.51 -14.07
CA ALA A 254 2.38 10.19 -12.84
C ALA A 254 2.94 11.44 -12.14
N THR A 255 3.03 12.56 -12.84
CA THR A 255 3.71 13.77 -12.36
C THR A 255 2.93 15.01 -12.76
N PHE A 256 2.53 15.81 -11.77
CA PHE A 256 1.95 17.13 -12.02
C PHE A 256 3.01 18.22 -11.93
N ASP A 257 2.90 19.19 -12.85
CA ASP A 257 3.86 20.28 -13.02
C ASP A 257 3.25 21.69 -12.94
N ASN A 258 1.91 21.81 -12.86
CA ASN A 258 1.22 23.09 -12.80
C ASN A 258 -0.02 23.09 -11.91
N ASP A 259 -0.45 24.29 -11.53
CA ASP A 259 -1.61 24.52 -10.65
C ASP A 259 -2.92 24.01 -11.26
N ILE A 260 -3.11 24.10 -12.58
CA ILE A 260 -4.34 23.65 -13.24
C ILE A 260 -4.51 22.14 -13.10
N GLU A 261 -3.45 21.34 -13.28
CA GLU A 261 -3.48 19.88 -13.05
C GLU A 261 -3.85 19.55 -11.60
N LEU A 262 -3.40 20.34 -10.63
CA LEU A 262 -3.76 20.18 -9.22
C LEU A 262 -5.23 20.56 -8.96
N PHE A 263 -5.70 21.71 -9.47
CA PHE A 263 -7.09 22.16 -9.31
C PHE A 263 -8.10 21.23 -9.98
N THR A 264 -7.74 20.68 -11.13
CA THR A 264 -8.55 19.71 -11.89
C THR A 264 -8.30 18.27 -11.48
N CYS A 265 -7.50 18.01 -10.44
CA CYS A 265 -7.23 16.65 -10.00
C CYS A 265 -8.50 16.00 -9.47
N ALA A 266 -9.09 15.09 -10.24
CA ALA A 266 -10.29 14.33 -9.88
C ALA A 266 -9.97 13.12 -9.02
N PHE A 267 -8.76 12.55 -9.17
CA PHE A 267 -8.32 11.37 -8.47
C PHE A 267 -6.80 11.38 -8.24
N ASN A 268 -6.39 11.14 -7.01
CA ASN A 268 -4.98 11.09 -6.62
C ASN A 268 -4.62 9.68 -6.12
N TYR A 269 -3.76 9.02 -6.89
CA TYR A 269 -3.15 7.71 -6.61
C TYR A 269 -1.67 7.76 -7.01
N ASN A 270 -0.98 8.79 -6.51
CA ASN A 270 0.42 9.05 -6.80
C ASN A 270 1.35 7.96 -6.21
N LEU A 271 2.66 8.13 -6.41
CA LEU A 271 3.67 7.15 -5.98
C LEU A 271 3.63 6.86 -4.47
N GLU A 272 3.28 7.83 -3.62
CA GLU A 272 3.13 7.61 -2.17
C GLU A 272 2.00 6.59 -1.89
N LYS A 273 0.79 6.84 -2.41
CA LYS A 273 -0.36 5.95 -2.17
C LYS A 273 -0.13 4.56 -2.75
N PHE A 274 0.41 4.48 -3.97
CA PHE A 274 0.78 3.22 -4.61
C PHE A 274 1.76 2.39 -3.75
N ASN A 275 2.72 3.05 -3.12
CA ASN A 275 3.68 2.39 -2.22
C ASN A 275 3.04 1.98 -0.89
N ASN A 276 2.25 2.85 -0.26
CA ASN A 276 1.56 2.57 1.01
C ASN A 276 0.64 1.35 0.91
N ASP A 277 -0.11 1.22 -0.20
CA ASP A 277 -1.01 0.09 -0.45
C ASP A 277 -0.27 -1.23 -0.77
N GLY A 278 1.06 -1.18 -0.81
CA GLY A 278 1.94 -2.34 -0.98
C GLY A 278 2.24 -2.72 -2.43
N TYR A 279 1.75 -1.97 -3.43
CA TYR A 279 2.00 -2.27 -4.84
C TYR A 279 3.40 -1.88 -5.32
N GLY A 280 4.01 -0.88 -4.67
CA GLY A 280 5.40 -0.50 -4.89
C GLY A 280 6.35 -1.16 -3.89
N LYS A 281 7.59 -1.42 -4.33
CA LYS A 281 8.75 -1.62 -3.46
C LYS A 281 8.93 -0.44 -2.53
N ASN A 282 9.45 -0.68 -1.33
CA ASN A 282 9.86 0.38 -0.42
C ASN A 282 10.91 1.28 -1.09
N ILE A 283 10.93 2.56 -0.75
CA ILE A 283 11.93 3.49 -1.28
C ILE A 283 12.87 3.89 -0.14
N VAL A 284 14.17 3.71 -0.35
CA VAL A 284 15.20 4.07 0.63
C VAL A 284 16.18 5.01 -0.06
N VAL A 285 16.33 6.22 0.45
CA VAL A 285 17.32 7.18 -0.05
C VAL A 285 18.53 7.15 0.86
N LEU A 286 19.69 6.79 0.31
CA LEU A 286 20.94 6.70 1.07
C LEU A 286 21.50 8.11 1.34
N ASP A 287 22.04 8.32 2.54
CA ASP A 287 22.59 9.58 3.09
C ASP A 287 21.58 10.71 3.40
N SER A 288 20.39 10.40 3.90
CA SER A 288 19.36 11.41 4.22
C SER A 288 19.66 12.31 5.45
N ASN A 289 20.78 12.08 6.14
CA ASN A 289 21.15 12.77 7.38
C ASN A 289 22.40 13.66 7.18
N LEU A 290 22.31 14.65 6.29
CA LEU A 290 23.34 15.68 6.08
C LEU A 290 23.35 16.74 7.20
N LYS A 291 23.72 16.35 8.42
CA LYS A 291 24.19 17.29 9.46
C LYS A 291 25.57 16.96 10.04
N ALA A 292 26.15 15.80 9.74
CA ALA A 292 27.41 15.38 10.32
C ALA A 292 28.68 15.86 9.57
N PHE A 293 28.56 16.45 8.38
CA PHE A 293 29.72 16.78 7.52
C PHE A 293 29.69 18.20 6.94
N LYS A 294 29.26 19.18 7.75
CA LYS A 294 29.40 20.60 7.37
C LYS A 294 30.75 21.23 7.73
N ASP A 295 31.69 20.44 8.25
CA ASP A 295 33.06 20.90 8.45
C ASP A 295 34.04 20.22 7.50
N SER A 296 34.79 21.09 6.82
CA SER A 296 35.94 20.88 5.97
C SER A 296 35.71 20.64 4.47
N LYS A 297 36.35 21.54 3.72
CA LYS A 297 36.47 21.58 2.27
C LYS A 297 37.22 20.35 1.73
N VAL A 298 36.58 19.23 1.40
CA VAL A 298 37.12 18.27 0.42
C VAL A 298 35.99 17.45 -0.23
N ASP A 299 35.57 17.81 -1.44
CA ASP A 299 34.72 16.96 -2.29
C ASP A 299 35.65 16.04 -3.10
N SER A 300 36.25 15.04 -2.45
CA SER A 300 37.29 14.17 -3.07
C SER A 300 36.69 13.14 -4.03
N SER A 301 37.46 12.72 -5.04
CA SER A 301 37.09 11.62 -5.94
C SER A 301 36.86 10.29 -5.21
N ASP A 302 37.49 10.11 -4.05
CA ASP A 302 37.45 8.87 -3.28
C ASP A 302 36.09 8.66 -2.58
N GLU A 303 35.48 9.71 -2.01
CA GLU A 303 34.13 9.61 -1.43
C GLU A 303 33.08 9.21 -2.48
N LYS A 304 33.16 9.79 -3.69
CA LYS A 304 32.24 9.45 -4.79
C LYS A 304 32.42 8.00 -5.25
N LEU A 305 33.65 7.49 -5.23
CA LEU A 305 33.96 6.09 -5.50
C LEU A 305 33.40 5.16 -4.42
N GLU A 306 33.59 5.49 -3.14
CA GLU A 306 33.06 4.71 -2.02
C GLU A 306 31.54 4.56 -2.08
N ARG A 307 30.82 5.63 -2.41
CA ARG A 307 29.37 5.60 -2.63
C ARG A 307 28.94 4.62 -3.74
N ILE A 308 29.71 4.55 -4.83
CA ILE A 308 29.45 3.54 -5.89
C ILE A 308 29.69 2.13 -5.35
N LEU A 309 30.74 1.92 -4.56
CA LEU A 309 31.03 0.62 -3.93
C LEU A 309 29.94 0.20 -2.93
N GLU A 310 29.40 1.14 -2.15
CA GLU A 310 28.23 0.91 -1.28
C GLU A 310 27.04 0.34 -2.09
N SER A 311 26.82 0.84 -3.31
CA SER A 311 25.76 0.31 -4.19
C SER A 311 25.97 -1.15 -4.59
N PHE A 312 27.23 -1.56 -4.83
CA PHE A 312 27.57 -2.94 -5.16
C PHE A 312 27.43 -3.87 -3.95
N ILE A 313 27.87 -3.42 -2.78
CA ILE A 313 27.74 -4.15 -1.52
C ILE A 313 26.27 -4.44 -1.21
N LEU A 314 25.43 -3.40 -1.29
CA LEU A 314 24.01 -3.52 -1.03
C LEU A 314 23.33 -4.46 -2.01
N PHE A 315 23.69 -4.36 -3.28
CA PHE A 315 23.18 -5.23 -4.34
C PHE A 315 23.50 -6.71 -4.09
N VAL A 316 24.73 -7.02 -3.65
CA VAL A 316 25.11 -8.38 -3.24
C VAL A 316 24.30 -8.85 -2.04
N GLY A 317 24.14 -8.01 -1.01
CA GLY A 317 23.32 -8.34 0.16
C GLY A 317 21.88 -8.74 -0.22
N ILE A 318 21.27 -8.02 -1.17
CA ILE A 318 19.94 -8.33 -1.71
C ILE A 318 19.92 -9.67 -2.46
N LYS A 319 20.97 -9.99 -3.23
CA LYS A 319 21.07 -11.28 -3.92
C LYS A 319 21.23 -12.45 -2.95
N GLN A 320 22.02 -12.29 -1.90
CA GLN A 320 22.18 -13.27 -0.84
C GLN A 320 20.85 -13.49 -0.08
N GLU A 321 20.11 -12.42 0.19
CA GLU A 321 18.75 -12.49 0.76
C GLU A 321 17.80 -13.28 -0.15
N LEU A 322 17.74 -12.94 -1.44
CA LEU A 322 16.92 -13.65 -2.42
C LEU A 322 17.25 -15.14 -2.49
N LYS A 323 18.55 -15.48 -2.45
CA LYS A 323 19.01 -16.88 -2.43
C LYS A 323 18.51 -17.62 -1.18
N SER A 324 18.58 -16.98 -0.02
CA SER A 324 18.06 -17.50 1.25
C SER A 324 16.54 -17.73 1.18
N LEU A 325 15.78 -16.78 0.63
CA LEU A 325 14.34 -16.90 0.47
C LEU A 325 13.95 -18.05 -0.47
N LYS A 326 14.60 -18.15 -1.64
CA LYS A 326 14.34 -19.23 -2.61
C LYS A 326 14.70 -20.62 -2.07
N ALA A 327 15.70 -20.72 -1.20
CA ALA A 327 16.03 -21.97 -0.51
C ALA A 327 14.94 -22.40 0.48
N ARG A 328 14.17 -21.45 1.02
CA ARG A 328 13.06 -21.72 1.94
C ARG A 328 11.74 -21.98 1.21
N PHE A 329 11.55 -21.41 0.01
CA PHE A 329 10.32 -21.51 -0.77
C PHE A 329 10.60 -21.58 -2.28
N GLU A 330 10.31 -22.73 -2.88
CA GLU A 330 10.62 -23.02 -4.30
C GLU A 330 9.78 -22.19 -5.29
N ASN A 331 8.53 -21.88 -4.94
CA ASN A 331 7.58 -21.17 -5.80
C ASN A 331 7.74 -19.63 -5.81
N LEU A 332 8.83 -19.09 -5.27
CA LEU A 332 9.06 -17.64 -5.29
C LEU A 332 9.47 -17.15 -6.69
N HIS A 333 8.69 -16.21 -7.23
CA HIS A 333 8.90 -15.61 -8.55
C HIS A 333 9.67 -14.30 -8.52
N TYR A 334 10.24 -13.91 -7.36
CA TYR A 334 11.10 -12.73 -7.28
C TYR A 334 12.16 -12.73 -8.39
N HIS A 335 12.24 -11.58 -9.03
CA HIS A 335 13.18 -11.26 -10.08
C HIS A 335 14.63 -11.35 -9.62
N ASN A 336 15.56 -11.57 -10.57
CA ASN A 336 16.98 -11.34 -10.32
C ASN A 336 17.23 -9.81 -10.22
N PRO A 337 17.84 -9.29 -9.15
CA PRO A 337 18.06 -7.85 -8.97
C PRO A 337 18.79 -7.18 -10.15
N LEU A 338 18.55 -5.88 -10.32
CA LEU A 338 19.18 -5.00 -11.30
C LEU A 338 19.54 -3.64 -10.67
N ILE A 339 20.76 -3.17 -10.96
CA ILE A 339 21.19 -1.77 -10.73
C ILE A 339 20.93 -0.97 -12.00
N ILE A 340 20.35 0.22 -11.86
CA ILE A 340 20.31 1.21 -12.95
C ILE A 340 21.17 2.43 -12.60
N ALA A 341 22.04 2.82 -13.52
CA ALA A 341 22.88 4.01 -13.43
C ALA A 341 22.42 5.03 -14.49
N VAL A 342 21.94 6.16 -14.00
CA VAL A 342 21.12 7.10 -14.74
C VAL A 342 21.85 8.44 -14.80
N ALA A 343 22.27 8.86 -15.99
CA ALA A 343 23.03 10.09 -16.20
C ALA A 343 22.34 11.00 -17.24
N ASP A 344 22.43 12.33 -17.09
CA ASP A 344 21.83 13.27 -18.06
C ASP A 344 22.53 13.16 -19.43
N LYS A 345 23.86 13.07 -19.41
CA LYS A 345 24.71 12.83 -20.57
C LYS A 345 25.65 11.67 -20.30
N VAL A 346 25.77 10.81 -21.32
CA VAL A 346 26.53 9.55 -21.29
C VAL A 346 27.73 9.56 -22.23
N ASN A 347 27.77 10.51 -23.18
CA ASN A 347 28.85 10.66 -24.15
C ASN A 347 29.69 11.92 -23.88
N THR A 348 29.83 12.29 -22.61
CA THR A 348 30.71 13.38 -22.17
C THR A 348 31.86 12.79 -21.39
N LYS A 349 33.01 13.51 -21.27
CA LYS A 349 34.09 13.19 -20.29
C LYS A 349 33.57 13.41 -18.86
N ASP A 350 32.44 12.81 -18.55
CA ASP A 350 31.72 12.91 -17.31
C ASP A 350 32.49 12.13 -16.25
N ALA A 351 32.89 12.84 -15.20
CA ALA A 351 33.62 12.27 -14.08
C ALA A 351 32.83 11.15 -13.39
N GLY A 352 31.49 11.24 -13.33
CA GLY A 352 30.63 10.28 -12.64
C GLY A 352 30.56 8.91 -13.33
N ILE A 353 30.42 8.87 -14.66
CA ILE A 353 30.45 7.61 -15.42
C ILE A 353 31.84 6.99 -15.34
N LYS A 354 32.89 7.81 -15.47
CA LYS A 354 34.28 7.34 -15.33
C LYS A 354 34.54 6.68 -13.97
N LEU A 355 34.09 7.30 -12.88
CA LEU A 355 34.21 6.74 -11.52
C LEU A 355 33.49 5.40 -11.38
N TYR A 356 32.39 5.20 -12.11
CA TYR A 356 31.66 3.93 -12.09
C TYR A 356 32.47 2.78 -12.71
N PHE A 357 33.11 3.03 -13.86
CA PHE A 357 34.02 2.06 -14.47
C PHE A 357 35.28 1.85 -13.63
N GLU A 358 35.79 2.90 -12.99
CA GLU A 358 36.92 2.80 -12.06
C GLU A 358 36.59 1.89 -10.87
N ALA A 359 35.39 2.01 -10.27
CA ALA A 359 34.93 1.14 -9.20
C ALA A 359 34.88 -0.33 -9.65
N ILE A 360 34.35 -0.60 -10.84
CA ILE A 360 34.30 -1.96 -11.42
C ILE A 360 35.72 -2.53 -11.57
N MET A 361 36.64 -1.76 -12.15
CA MET A 361 38.02 -2.20 -12.37
C MET A 361 38.76 -2.47 -11.05
N LYS A 362 38.59 -1.60 -10.04
CA LYS A 362 39.20 -1.76 -8.71
C LYS A 362 38.77 -3.07 -8.04
N ILE A 363 37.50 -3.45 -8.16
CA ILE A 363 36.99 -4.71 -7.62
C ILE A 363 37.48 -5.92 -8.42
N LEU A 364 37.46 -5.86 -9.76
CA LEU A 364 37.95 -6.93 -10.63
C LEU A 364 39.45 -7.23 -10.42
N GLN A 365 40.24 -6.20 -10.13
CA GLN A 365 41.68 -6.30 -9.89
C GLN A 365 42.03 -6.56 -8.42
N ASP A 366 41.04 -6.61 -7.53
CA ASP A 366 41.22 -6.75 -6.07
C ASP A 366 42.11 -5.66 -5.45
N SER A 367 42.05 -4.44 -5.98
CA SER A 367 42.94 -3.34 -5.60
C SER A 367 42.35 -2.37 -4.56
N LYS A 368 41.13 -2.65 -4.06
CA LYS A 368 40.46 -1.88 -2.99
C LYS A 368 39.77 -2.85 -2.04
N ASP A 369 40.09 -2.76 -0.75
CA ASP A 369 39.36 -3.44 0.32
C ASP A 369 38.05 -2.70 0.60
N ILE A 370 36.95 -3.46 0.64
CA ILE A 370 35.60 -2.95 0.90
C ILE A 370 35.06 -3.32 2.28
N SER A 371 35.83 -4.06 3.09
CA SER A 371 35.37 -4.59 4.38
C SER A 371 34.92 -3.49 5.35
N GLU A 372 35.64 -2.37 5.40
CA GLU A 372 35.27 -1.21 6.22
C GLU A 372 34.06 -0.46 5.65
N ILE A 373 33.98 -0.33 4.32
CA ILE A 373 32.83 0.27 3.62
C ILE A 373 31.55 -0.52 3.92
N ALA A 374 31.62 -1.85 3.89
CA ALA A 374 30.49 -2.74 4.18
C ALA A 374 29.98 -2.58 5.62
N LYS A 375 30.88 -2.56 6.61
CA LYS A 375 30.53 -2.32 8.02
C LYS A 375 29.90 -0.95 8.24
N ASN A 376 30.48 0.09 7.64
CA ASN A 376 29.97 1.45 7.75
C ASN A 376 28.58 1.58 7.09
N LEU A 377 28.37 0.96 5.93
CA LEU A 377 27.08 0.94 5.25
C LEU A 377 25.99 0.25 6.09
N ALA A 378 26.30 -0.92 6.69
CA ALA A 378 25.34 -1.61 7.56
C ALA A 378 24.88 -0.71 8.72
N LYS A 379 25.83 -0.02 9.38
CA LYS A 379 25.53 0.93 10.46
C LYS A 379 24.70 2.14 9.98
N LYS A 380 24.99 2.66 8.78
CA LYS A 380 24.19 3.76 8.19
C LYS A 380 22.73 3.32 7.94
N LEU A 381 22.52 2.08 7.51
CA LEU A 381 21.20 1.54 7.19
C LEU A 381 20.32 1.29 8.42
N GLU A 382 20.88 1.10 9.62
CA GLU A 382 20.13 0.98 10.88
C GLU A 382 19.23 2.19 11.14
N SER A 383 19.71 3.39 10.80
CA SER A 383 19.00 4.67 11.04
C SER A 383 18.37 5.28 9.79
N SER A 384 18.42 4.56 8.65
CA SER A 384 17.95 5.07 7.37
C SER A 384 16.42 5.09 7.31
N LYS A 385 15.84 6.23 6.90
CA LYS A 385 14.39 6.36 6.74
C LYS A 385 13.92 5.59 5.51
N ILE A 386 13.00 4.65 5.71
CA ILE A 386 12.21 4.09 4.62
C ILE A 386 11.09 5.07 4.28
N TYR A 387 11.06 5.57 3.05
CA TYR A 387 10.03 6.52 2.61
C TYR A 387 8.69 5.80 2.48
N PHE A 388 7.63 6.48 2.92
CA PHE A 388 6.26 5.96 2.93
C PHE A 388 6.05 4.72 3.82
N ALA A 389 7.00 4.35 4.67
CA ALA A 389 6.81 3.23 5.61
C ALA A 389 7.49 3.52 6.95
N GLU A 390 6.78 3.31 8.06
CA GLU A 390 7.36 3.33 9.41
C GLU A 390 7.96 1.95 9.71
N LYS A 391 9.09 1.63 9.07
CA LYS A 391 9.82 0.37 9.23
C LYS A 391 11.32 0.61 9.33
N GLU A 392 11.98 -0.25 10.09
CA GLU A 392 13.44 -0.33 10.18
C GLU A 392 13.98 -1.47 9.32
N MET A 393 15.28 -1.43 9.03
CA MET A 393 15.96 -2.50 8.32
C MET A 393 16.09 -3.75 9.17
N ASN A 394 15.95 -4.93 8.56
CA ASN A 394 16.11 -6.21 9.26
C ASN A 394 17.57 -6.38 9.73
N LYS A 395 17.78 -6.68 11.01
CA LYS A 395 19.10 -6.93 11.60
C LYS A 395 19.88 -8.03 10.88
N ASP A 396 19.23 -9.14 10.52
CA ASP A 396 19.86 -10.25 9.78
C ASP A 396 20.36 -9.79 8.40
N PHE A 397 19.64 -8.88 7.75
CA PHE A 397 20.07 -8.30 6.48
C PHE A 397 21.31 -7.43 6.66
N LEU A 398 21.33 -6.60 7.70
CA LEU A 398 22.46 -5.74 8.04
C LEU A 398 23.71 -6.55 8.41
N GLU A 399 23.55 -7.62 9.19
CA GLU A 399 24.66 -8.51 9.56
C GLU A 399 25.26 -9.24 8.36
N ARG A 400 24.42 -9.67 7.39
CA ARG A 400 24.91 -10.23 6.12
C ARG A 400 25.68 -9.19 5.33
N LEU A 401 25.12 -7.98 5.22
CA LEU A 401 25.70 -6.89 4.46
C LEU A 401 27.09 -6.48 5.00
N ALA A 402 27.26 -6.47 6.32
CA ALA A 402 28.53 -6.16 6.99
C ALA A 402 29.66 -7.19 6.72
N LYS A 403 29.32 -8.37 6.19
CA LYS A 403 30.26 -9.48 5.90
C LYS A 403 30.61 -9.60 4.42
N VAL A 404 30.01 -8.79 3.55
CA VAL A 404 30.27 -8.80 2.11
C VAL A 404 31.71 -8.35 1.82
N ASP A 405 32.42 -9.10 0.98
CA ASP A 405 33.80 -8.83 0.60
C ASP A 405 33.99 -8.61 -0.93
N SER A 406 35.21 -8.26 -1.36
CA SER A 406 35.50 -8.00 -2.77
C SER A 406 35.31 -9.23 -3.66
N LYS A 407 35.49 -10.45 -3.11
CA LYS A 407 35.27 -11.70 -3.85
C LYS A 407 33.78 -11.91 -4.12
N ASP A 408 32.94 -11.67 -3.13
CA ASP A 408 31.49 -11.67 -3.25
C ASP A 408 31.01 -10.74 -4.38
N LEU A 409 31.53 -9.50 -4.43
CA LEU A 409 31.20 -8.55 -5.52
C LEU A 409 31.65 -9.07 -6.89
N ARG A 410 32.89 -9.56 -7.02
CA ARG A 410 33.43 -10.11 -8.28
C ARG A 410 32.60 -11.27 -8.81
N GLU A 411 32.31 -12.25 -7.97
CA GLU A 411 31.59 -13.45 -8.37
C GLU A 411 30.12 -13.13 -8.67
N GLN A 412 29.47 -12.41 -7.76
CA GLN A 412 28.03 -12.24 -7.82
C GLN A 412 27.59 -11.15 -8.79
N ILE A 413 28.37 -10.09 -9.03
CA ILE A 413 28.02 -9.03 -9.98
C ILE A 413 28.71 -9.23 -11.32
N PHE A 414 30.02 -9.51 -11.32
CA PHE A 414 30.86 -9.48 -12.52
C PHE A 414 31.16 -10.85 -13.12
N TYR A 415 30.62 -11.92 -12.53
CA TYR A 415 30.78 -13.31 -12.97
C TYR A 415 32.24 -13.79 -13.04
N ALA A 416 33.13 -13.18 -12.24
CA ALA A 416 34.55 -13.51 -12.20
C ALA A 416 34.91 -14.21 -10.88
N LYS A 417 35.47 -15.43 -10.94
CA LYS A 417 35.93 -16.19 -9.75
C LYS A 417 37.32 -15.73 -9.28
N GLU A 418 38.16 -15.34 -10.22
CA GLU A 418 39.51 -14.83 -10.00
C GLU A 418 39.60 -13.38 -10.48
N THR A 419 40.72 -12.72 -10.19
CA THR A 419 40.99 -11.38 -10.71
C THR A 419 40.91 -11.34 -12.24
N SER A 420 40.40 -10.23 -12.78
CA SER A 420 40.14 -10.07 -14.21
C SER A 420 40.30 -8.61 -14.62
N SER A 421 40.30 -8.37 -15.93
CA SER A 421 40.05 -7.05 -16.51
C SER A 421 38.68 -6.99 -17.20
N LEU A 422 38.27 -5.78 -17.55
CA LEU A 422 37.00 -5.47 -18.20
C LEU A 422 37.22 -5.36 -19.72
N GLU A 423 36.30 -5.93 -20.49
CA GLU A 423 36.25 -5.73 -21.95
C GLU A 423 34.86 -5.30 -22.42
N CYS A 424 34.82 -4.66 -23.58
CA CYS A 424 33.61 -4.14 -24.22
C CYS A 424 33.29 -4.91 -25.50
N CYS A 425 32.10 -5.48 -25.59
CA CYS A 425 31.59 -6.23 -26.71
C CYS A 425 30.51 -5.44 -27.46
N LYS A 426 30.63 -5.36 -28.79
CA LYS A 426 29.62 -4.71 -29.63
C LYS A 426 28.48 -5.65 -29.94
N ILE A 427 27.31 -5.09 -30.24
CA ILE A 427 26.16 -5.86 -30.72
C ILE A 427 26.03 -5.69 -32.24
N LYS A 428 26.13 -6.78 -33.00
CA LYS A 428 26.07 -6.73 -34.47
C LYS A 428 24.75 -6.10 -34.95
N GLY A 429 24.86 -5.06 -35.78
CA GLY A 429 23.70 -4.36 -36.34
C GLY A 429 22.97 -3.41 -35.38
N ASN A 430 23.48 -3.20 -34.16
CA ASN A 430 22.86 -2.32 -33.17
C ASN A 430 23.81 -1.18 -32.76
N ASN A 431 23.41 0.06 -33.09
CA ASN A 431 24.20 1.26 -32.78
C ASN A 431 23.80 1.94 -31.44
N LYS A 432 23.02 1.27 -30.60
CA LYS A 432 22.51 1.80 -29.32
C LYS A 432 23.04 1.08 -28.09
N GLU A 433 23.57 -0.14 -28.25
CA GLU A 433 23.97 -1.01 -27.15
C GLU A 433 25.47 -1.32 -27.16
N LEU A 434 26.10 -1.26 -25.98
CA LEU A 434 27.41 -1.84 -25.70
C LEU A 434 27.30 -2.74 -24.47
N ALA A 435 27.81 -3.96 -24.57
CA ALA A 435 27.81 -4.93 -23.47
C ALA A 435 29.23 -5.04 -22.89
N PHE A 436 29.35 -5.10 -21.57
CA PHE A 436 30.64 -5.24 -20.90
C PHE A 436 30.68 -6.55 -20.11
N LYS A 437 31.81 -7.24 -20.20
CA LYS A 437 32.05 -8.52 -19.53
C LYS A 437 33.45 -8.56 -18.92
N SER A 438 33.62 -9.40 -17.90
CA SER A 438 34.95 -9.74 -17.40
C SER A 438 35.63 -10.66 -18.42
N LYS A 439 36.92 -10.47 -18.71
CA LYS A 439 37.63 -11.29 -19.72
C LYS A 439 37.57 -12.79 -19.46
N ASN A 440 37.52 -13.20 -18.19
CA ASN A 440 37.41 -14.61 -17.79
C ASN A 440 35.95 -15.11 -17.65
N ALA A 441 34.95 -14.28 -17.98
CA ALA A 441 33.53 -14.63 -17.87
C ALA A 441 32.91 -14.95 -19.23
N THR A 442 31.94 -15.87 -19.24
CA THR A 442 31.24 -16.30 -20.46
C THR A 442 30.06 -15.42 -20.85
N LYS A 443 29.63 -14.50 -19.97
CA LYS A 443 28.44 -13.67 -20.15
C LYS A 443 28.66 -12.23 -19.69
N PRO A 444 28.00 -11.24 -20.32
CA PRO A 444 28.09 -9.84 -19.91
C PRO A 444 27.28 -9.56 -18.66
N PHE A 445 27.72 -8.59 -17.87
CA PHE A 445 27.01 -8.15 -16.66
C PHE A 445 26.53 -6.70 -16.73
N LEU A 446 27.15 -5.86 -17.56
CA LEU A 446 26.79 -4.45 -17.70
C LEU A 446 26.36 -4.15 -19.13
N LEU A 447 25.23 -3.43 -19.27
CA LEU A 447 24.71 -2.97 -20.54
C LEU A 447 24.64 -1.44 -20.55
N LEU A 448 25.27 -0.82 -21.54
CA LEU A 448 25.13 0.61 -21.83
C LEU A 448 24.13 0.78 -22.98
N ASN A 449 23.03 1.49 -22.74
CA ASN A 449 22.01 1.79 -23.75
C ASN A 449 21.87 3.30 -23.96
N ILE A 450 22.28 3.76 -25.14
CA ILE A 450 22.44 5.17 -25.49
C ILE A 450 21.96 5.46 -26.91
N GLY A 451 21.82 6.73 -27.27
CA GLY A 451 21.31 7.12 -28.59
C GLY A 451 22.23 6.71 -29.76
N SER A 452 23.54 6.71 -29.54
CA SER A 452 24.56 6.29 -30.52
C SER A 452 25.86 5.92 -29.84
N ILE A 453 26.43 4.75 -30.17
CA ILE A 453 27.67 4.21 -29.57
C ILE A 453 28.95 4.73 -30.24
N LYS A 454 28.87 5.39 -31.40
CA LYS A 454 30.03 5.84 -32.19
C LYS A 454 31.10 6.63 -31.41
N GLU A 455 30.68 7.52 -30.51
CA GLU A 455 31.62 8.32 -29.70
C GLU A 455 32.35 7.46 -28.67
N TRP A 456 31.65 6.45 -28.12
CA TRP A 456 32.23 5.48 -27.22
C TRP A 456 33.33 4.67 -27.89
N GLU A 457 33.06 4.22 -29.11
CA GLU A 457 34.03 3.48 -29.94
C GLU A 457 35.26 4.31 -30.30
N LYS A 458 35.11 5.62 -30.52
CA LYS A 458 36.20 6.46 -31.02
C LYS A 458 37.16 6.95 -29.93
N SER A 459 36.70 7.10 -28.69
CA SER A 459 37.48 7.85 -27.69
C SER A 459 37.24 7.50 -26.22
N TYR A 460 36.05 7.04 -25.82
CA TYR A 460 35.78 6.80 -24.40
C TYR A 460 36.34 5.49 -23.88
N LEU A 461 36.27 4.41 -24.66
CA LEU A 461 36.82 3.11 -24.27
C LEU A 461 38.34 3.20 -24.04
N ASP A 462 39.06 3.84 -24.96
CA ASP A 462 40.49 4.09 -24.85
C ASP A 462 40.83 4.95 -23.61
N GLY A 463 40.04 6.01 -23.37
CA GLY A 463 40.22 6.89 -22.20
C GLY A 463 39.92 6.23 -20.85
N LEU A 464 39.23 5.08 -20.85
CA LEU A 464 38.96 4.26 -19.68
C LEU A 464 39.93 3.07 -19.56
N GLY A 465 40.77 2.81 -20.57
CA GLY A 465 41.65 1.64 -20.62
C GLY A 465 40.89 0.32 -20.81
N ILE A 466 39.72 0.34 -21.47
CA ILE A 466 38.87 -0.84 -21.69
C ILE A 466 39.14 -1.39 -23.09
N GLU A 467 39.51 -2.67 -23.17
CA GLU A 467 39.77 -3.35 -24.43
C GLU A 467 38.49 -3.76 -25.16
N SER A 468 38.56 -3.90 -26.49
CA SER A 468 37.47 -4.44 -27.31
C SER A 468 37.48 -5.97 -27.28
N GLY A 469 36.36 -6.58 -26.90
CA GLY A 469 36.12 -8.02 -26.96
C GLY A 469 35.37 -8.44 -28.22
N GLU A 470 35.00 -9.72 -28.28
CA GLU A 470 34.26 -10.28 -29.42
C GLU A 470 32.84 -9.71 -29.58
N ASP A 471 32.44 -9.45 -30.83
CA ASP A 471 31.10 -8.98 -31.18
C ASP A 471 30.02 -10.03 -30.87
N MET A 472 28.96 -9.59 -30.19
CA MET A 472 27.80 -10.41 -29.86
C MET A 472 26.71 -10.32 -30.94
N ALA A 473 26.03 -11.45 -31.17
CA ALA A 473 25.01 -11.57 -32.22
C ALA A 473 23.64 -10.97 -31.85
N LYS A 474 23.29 -10.94 -30.56
CA LYS A 474 21.99 -10.46 -30.07
C LYS A 474 22.17 -9.39 -29.00
N GLY A 475 21.29 -8.39 -29.00
CA GLY A 475 21.21 -7.37 -27.94
C GLY A 475 20.59 -7.91 -26.66
N TYR A 476 20.73 -7.16 -25.56
CA TYR A 476 20.24 -7.57 -24.24
C TYR A 476 19.13 -6.67 -23.70
N PHE A 477 18.89 -5.50 -24.31
CA PHE A 477 17.92 -4.55 -23.78
C PHE A 477 16.47 -5.05 -23.85
N GLU A 478 16.08 -5.65 -24.97
CA GLU A 478 14.70 -6.17 -25.16
C GLU A 478 14.39 -7.33 -24.21
N GLU A 479 15.38 -8.16 -23.90
CA GLU A 479 15.27 -9.32 -23.01
C GLU A 479 15.67 -8.99 -21.56
N LEU A 480 15.85 -7.72 -21.18
CA LEU A 480 16.37 -7.34 -19.85
C LEU A 480 15.55 -7.92 -18.69
N ASN A 481 14.23 -8.04 -18.88
CA ASN A 481 13.32 -8.58 -17.86
C ASN A 481 13.21 -10.11 -17.86
N HIS A 482 13.85 -10.78 -18.81
CA HIS A 482 13.85 -12.23 -18.86
C HIS A 482 14.51 -12.80 -17.61
N LYS A 483 13.98 -13.91 -17.09
CA LYS A 483 14.47 -14.55 -15.84
C LYS A 483 15.95 -14.89 -15.92
N GLU A 484 16.40 -15.30 -17.11
CA GLU A 484 17.79 -15.69 -17.40
C GLU A 484 18.68 -14.54 -17.90
N SER A 485 18.20 -13.29 -17.89
CA SER A 485 19.01 -12.15 -18.34
C SER A 485 20.30 -12.04 -17.51
N PRO A 486 21.49 -12.04 -18.15
CA PRO A 486 22.76 -11.98 -17.44
C PRO A 486 23.11 -10.56 -16.97
N ILE A 487 22.44 -9.53 -17.51
CA ILE A 487 22.71 -8.15 -17.16
C ILE A 487 22.29 -7.85 -15.72
N GLN A 488 23.23 -7.33 -14.93
CA GLN A 488 23.06 -6.94 -13.52
C GLN A 488 23.15 -5.43 -13.31
N ILE A 489 23.78 -4.72 -14.25
CA ILE A 489 23.92 -3.27 -14.26
C ILE A 489 23.47 -2.74 -15.62
N MET A 490 22.57 -1.76 -15.63
CA MET A 490 22.20 -1.04 -16.84
C MET A 490 22.53 0.44 -16.70
N MET A 491 23.22 1.00 -17.70
CA MET A 491 23.59 2.41 -17.74
C MET A 491 22.98 3.12 -18.95
N GLY A 492 22.57 4.37 -18.79
CA GLY A 492 21.92 5.14 -19.86
C GLY A 492 21.35 6.48 -19.38
N SER A 493 20.75 7.21 -20.32
CA SER A 493 20.10 8.52 -20.05
C SER A 493 18.60 8.47 -20.31
N LYS A 494 18.17 8.74 -21.54
CA LYS A 494 16.76 8.95 -21.91
C LYS A 494 15.89 7.68 -21.84
N VAL A 495 16.51 6.50 -21.85
CA VAL A 495 15.81 5.20 -21.84
C VAL A 495 15.07 4.93 -20.52
N PHE A 496 15.50 5.54 -19.41
CA PHE A 496 14.89 5.31 -18.09
C PHE A 496 13.67 6.20 -17.83
N SER A 497 13.52 7.32 -18.56
CA SER A 497 12.27 8.08 -18.56
C SER A 497 11.19 7.42 -19.42
N GLU A 498 11.58 6.82 -20.54
CA GLU A 498 10.65 6.36 -21.57
C GLU A 498 11.08 5.06 -22.24
N GLY A 499 10.13 4.16 -22.42
CA GLY A 499 10.33 2.97 -23.24
C GLY A 499 10.98 1.80 -22.51
N TRP A 500 10.95 1.79 -21.18
CA TRP A 500 11.38 0.66 -20.37
C TRP A 500 10.54 0.54 -19.10
N ASP A 501 10.37 -0.67 -18.60
CA ASP A 501 9.77 -0.98 -17.30
C ASP A 501 10.44 -2.25 -16.78
N SER A 502 10.75 -2.35 -15.50
CA SER A 502 11.36 -3.57 -14.95
C SER A 502 11.00 -3.80 -13.50
N ASN A 503 10.54 -5.02 -13.21
CA ASN A 503 10.41 -5.50 -11.84
C ASN A 503 11.80 -5.75 -11.22
N ARG A 504 12.87 -5.82 -12.02
CA ARG A 504 14.23 -6.20 -11.56
C ARG A 504 14.92 -5.16 -10.69
N VAL A 505 14.53 -3.88 -10.78
CA VAL A 505 15.30 -2.77 -10.20
C VAL A 505 15.29 -2.85 -8.68
N ASN A 506 16.45 -2.93 -8.06
CA ASN A 506 16.60 -2.78 -6.61
C ASN A 506 17.52 -1.62 -6.24
N PHE A 507 18.23 -1.04 -7.20
CA PHE A 507 19.12 0.08 -6.96
C PHE A 507 19.07 1.10 -8.12
N ILE A 508 18.96 2.39 -7.80
CA ILE A 508 18.97 3.51 -8.75
C ILE A 508 20.08 4.49 -8.36
N ASN A 509 21.05 4.66 -9.26
CA ASN A 509 22.11 5.65 -9.16
C ASN A 509 21.80 6.84 -10.07
N PHE A 510 21.48 8.00 -9.51
CA PHE A 510 21.35 9.27 -10.26
C PHE A 510 22.70 10.00 -10.30
N ILE A 511 23.36 9.94 -11.45
CA ILE A 511 24.68 10.55 -11.70
C ILE A 511 24.48 11.94 -12.31
N ASN A 512 24.87 12.99 -11.59
CA ASN A 512 24.71 14.39 -12.01
C ASN A 512 23.26 14.80 -12.36
N ILE A 513 22.28 14.07 -11.81
CA ILE A 513 20.86 14.34 -11.95
C ILE A 513 20.35 14.76 -10.57
N GLY A 514 19.92 16.02 -10.47
CA GLY A 514 19.59 16.62 -9.17
C GLY A 514 18.79 17.93 -9.20
N SER A 515 18.77 18.68 -10.30
CA SER A 515 18.07 19.97 -10.28
C SER A 515 16.53 19.84 -10.16
N LYS A 516 15.85 20.84 -9.58
CA LYS A 516 14.37 20.93 -9.50
C LYS A 516 13.67 20.72 -10.86
N LYS A 517 14.35 21.00 -11.96
CA LYS A 517 13.85 20.78 -13.33
C LYS A 517 13.72 19.30 -13.71
N ALA A 518 14.38 18.40 -12.99
CA ALA A 518 14.38 16.95 -13.24
C ALA A 518 13.32 16.16 -12.43
N LYS A 519 12.44 16.84 -11.66
CA LYS A 519 11.39 16.19 -10.84
C LYS A 519 10.61 15.11 -11.61
N LYS A 520 10.18 15.44 -12.84
CA LYS A 520 9.42 14.53 -13.71
C LYS A 520 10.23 13.28 -14.08
N TYR A 521 11.48 13.48 -14.48
CA TYR A 521 12.40 12.42 -14.86
C TYR A 521 12.70 11.46 -13.69
N VAL A 522 12.99 12.02 -12.51
CA VAL A 522 13.26 11.27 -11.28
C VAL A 522 12.04 10.41 -10.89
N LEU A 523 10.86 11.02 -10.77
CA LEU A 523 9.63 10.31 -10.37
C LEU A 523 9.24 9.20 -11.35
N GLN A 524 9.45 9.42 -12.65
CA GLN A 524 9.18 8.39 -13.65
C GLN A 524 10.16 7.24 -13.54
N THR A 525 11.45 7.52 -13.41
CA THR A 525 12.50 6.49 -13.24
C THR A 525 12.22 5.64 -12.00
N ILE A 526 11.93 6.29 -10.85
CA ILE A 526 11.55 5.59 -9.62
C ILE A 526 10.28 4.77 -9.83
N GLY A 527 9.21 5.38 -10.36
CA GLY A 527 7.94 4.71 -10.60
C GLY A 527 8.04 3.47 -11.49
N ARG A 528 8.98 3.43 -12.44
CA ARG A 528 9.24 2.27 -13.31
C ARG A 528 10.06 1.18 -12.61
N GLY A 529 10.91 1.55 -11.65
CA GLY A 529 11.76 0.62 -10.90
C GLY A 529 11.12 0.05 -9.63
N VAL A 530 10.12 0.70 -9.04
CA VAL A 530 9.45 0.22 -7.81
C VAL A 530 8.49 -0.93 -8.04
N ARG A 531 8.33 -1.44 -9.26
CA ARG A 531 7.41 -2.55 -9.52
C ARG A 531 7.84 -3.82 -8.80
N ILE A 532 6.86 -4.60 -8.36
CA ILE A 532 7.12 -5.83 -7.61
C ILE A 532 6.17 -6.95 -8.03
N GLU A 533 6.68 -8.18 -8.02
CA GLU A 533 5.92 -9.39 -8.29
C GLU A 533 6.55 -10.60 -7.55
N PRO A 534 6.29 -10.79 -6.24
CA PRO A 534 6.83 -11.93 -5.49
C PRO A 534 6.34 -13.29 -6.01
N PHE A 535 5.09 -13.36 -6.47
CA PHE A 535 4.48 -14.53 -7.10
C PHE A 535 3.84 -14.09 -8.41
N LYS A 536 3.70 -15.02 -9.36
CA LYS A 536 3.03 -14.76 -10.65
C LYS A 536 1.66 -14.11 -10.41
N ASP A 537 1.41 -12.98 -11.06
CA ASP A 537 0.17 -12.19 -10.98
C ASP A 537 -0.15 -11.60 -9.57
N VAL A 538 0.79 -11.69 -8.62
CA VAL A 538 0.71 -11.05 -7.30
C VAL A 538 1.62 -9.84 -7.30
N ARG A 539 1.06 -8.65 -7.55
CA ARG A 539 1.80 -7.39 -7.67
C ARG A 539 1.85 -6.56 -6.39
N LYS A 540 1.90 -7.24 -5.24
CA LYS A 540 1.99 -6.61 -3.92
C LYS A 540 3.11 -7.23 -3.12
N ARG A 541 3.75 -6.42 -2.28
CA ARG A 541 4.69 -6.88 -1.24
C ARG A 541 4.06 -7.95 -0.36
N LEU A 542 4.85 -8.91 0.11
CA LEU A 542 4.36 -10.11 0.80
C LEU A 542 3.44 -9.77 1.98
N LYS A 543 3.89 -8.93 2.91
CA LYS A 543 3.10 -8.54 4.09
C LYS A 543 1.83 -7.75 3.76
N ALA A 544 1.79 -7.07 2.61
CA ALA A 544 0.65 -6.26 2.17
C ALA A 544 -0.31 -7.01 1.22
N SER A 545 0.04 -8.23 0.81
CA SER A 545 -0.78 -9.02 -0.11
C SER A 545 -1.91 -9.71 0.61
N ASN A 546 -3.16 -9.45 0.23
CA ASN A 546 -4.33 -10.15 0.80
C ASN A 546 -4.57 -11.53 0.17
N LYS A 547 -3.86 -11.85 -0.91
CA LYS A 547 -4.00 -13.13 -1.64
C LYS A 547 -3.19 -14.28 -1.03
N LEU A 548 -2.24 -13.96 -0.14
CA LEU A 548 -1.36 -14.95 0.48
C LEU A 548 -1.93 -15.38 1.83
N GLU A 549 -1.69 -16.62 2.22
CA GLU A 549 -2.03 -17.11 3.56
C GLU A 549 -1.18 -16.41 4.63
N TYR A 550 -1.73 -16.24 5.82
CA TYR A 550 -1.06 -15.55 6.94
C TYR A 550 0.35 -16.14 7.22
N ASN A 551 0.45 -17.47 7.29
CA ASN A 551 1.71 -18.16 7.58
C ASN A 551 2.79 -17.90 6.52
N THR A 552 2.40 -17.79 5.24
CA THR A 552 3.31 -17.42 4.16
C THR A 552 3.78 -15.97 4.31
N LYS A 553 2.90 -15.05 4.70
CA LYS A 553 3.27 -13.64 4.92
C LYS A 553 4.21 -13.46 6.10
N ASP A 554 3.95 -14.17 7.19
CA ASP A 554 4.72 -14.06 8.43
C ASP A 554 6.12 -14.67 8.26
N SER A 555 6.20 -15.90 7.74
CA SER A 555 7.48 -16.62 7.55
C SER A 555 8.43 -15.98 6.55
N LEU A 556 7.92 -15.36 5.48
CA LEU A 556 8.73 -14.75 4.43
C LEU A 556 8.91 -13.24 4.61
N GLY A 557 7.92 -12.57 5.21
CA GLY A 557 7.81 -11.12 5.13
C GLY A 557 8.89 -10.34 5.88
N ASP A 558 9.47 -10.91 6.94
CA ASP A 558 10.60 -10.28 7.64
C ASP A 558 11.91 -10.43 6.87
N GLY A 559 12.08 -11.52 6.14
CA GLY A 559 13.29 -11.80 5.37
C GLY A 559 13.32 -11.20 3.96
N SER A 560 12.30 -10.45 3.54
CA SER A 560 12.17 -9.93 2.17
C SER A 560 12.42 -8.43 2.02
N LEU A 561 12.74 -7.73 3.11
CA LEU A 561 12.77 -6.26 3.08
C LEU A 561 13.77 -5.71 2.06
N GLY A 562 14.95 -6.34 1.87
CA GLY A 562 15.94 -5.91 0.88
C GLY A 562 15.44 -6.06 -0.55
N ILE A 563 14.96 -7.26 -0.93
CA ILE A 563 14.45 -7.55 -2.28
C ILE A 563 13.15 -6.78 -2.61
N GLU A 564 12.36 -6.44 -1.59
CA GLU A 564 11.17 -5.59 -1.71
C GLU A 564 11.46 -4.08 -1.58
N SER A 565 12.72 -3.66 -1.61
CA SER A 565 13.15 -2.26 -1.57
C SER A 565 13.89 -1.84 -2.84
N VAL A 566 13.71 -0.56 -3.21
CA VAL A 566 14.54 0.17 -4.17
C VAL A 566 15.36 1.18 -3.41
N PHE A 567 16.67 1.04 -3.50
CA PHE A 567 17.64 1.95 -2.93
C PHE A 567 18.00 3.01 -3.96
N ILE A 568 18.05 4.27 -3.52
CA ILE A 568 18.32 5.42 -4.36
C ILE A 568 19.53 6.15 -3.81
N MET A 569 20.48 6.39 -4.71
CA MET A 569 21.63 7.24 -4.47
C MET A 569 21.67 8.33 -5.52
N ALA A 570 21.95 9.57 -5.13
CA ALA A 570 22.07 10.68 -6.05
C ALA A 570 23.28 11.56 -5.73
N THR A 571 23.77 12.25 -6.76
CA THR A 571 24.76 13.32 -6.58
C THR A 571 24.18 14.47 -5.72
N GLU A 572 22.89 14.78 -5.86
CA GLU A 572 22.17 15.78 -5.05
C GLU A 572 21.01 15.12 -4.25
N ASN A 573 21.33 14.46 -3.14
CA ASN A 573 20.31 13.76 -2.34
C ASN A 573 19.19 14.68 -1.84
N GLU A 574 19.51 15.91 -1.46
CA GLU A 574 18.55 16.91 -0.97
C GLU A 574 17.40 17.16 -1.96
N ALA A 575 17.69 17.09 -3.27
CA ALA A 575 16.69 17.27 -4.29
C ALA A 575 15.75 16.06 -4.42
N ILE A 576 16.28 14.84 -4.33
CA ILE A 576 15.47 13.61 -4.31
C ILE A 576 14.56 13.63 -3.08
N GLU A 577 15.09 13.99 -1.91
CA GLU A 577 14.29 14.11 -0.71
C GLU A 577 13.19 15.17 -0.86
N TRP A 578 13.52 16.33 -1.42
CA TRP A 578 12.55 17.39 -1.63
C TRP A 578 11.42 16.93 -2.57
N ILE A 579 11.75 16.17 -3.61
CA ILE A 579 10.76 15.57 -4.52
C ILE A 579 9.86 14.57 -3.78
N LEU A 580 10.42 13.65 -2.99
CA LEU A 580 9.67 12.63 -2.24
C LEU A 580 8.84 13.25 -1.11
N LYS A 581 9.41 14.17 -0.32
CA LYS A 581 8.68 14.96 0.70
C LYS A 581 7.56 15.81 0.08
N GLY A 582 7.73 16.26 -1.17
CA GLY A 582 6.69 16.95 -1.92
C GLY A 582 5.48 16.06 -2.23
N LEU A 583 5.68 14.75 -2.41
CA LEU A 583 4.59 13.79 -2.55
C LEU A 583 3.86 13.56 -1.23
N GLU A 584 4.61 13.43 -0.13
CA GLU A 584 4.08 13.38 1.25
C GLU A 584 3.24 14.64 1.61
N GLY A 585 3.35 15.71 0.82
CA GLY A 585 2.48 16.87 0.95
C GLY A 585 1.00 16.55 0.73
N PHE A 586 0.71 15.50 -0.04
CA PHE A 586 -0.64 15.01 -0.38
C PHE A 586 -0.98 13.73 0.41
N ARG A 587 -0.36 13.58 1.59
CA ARG A 587 -0.51 12.42 2.49
C ARG A 587 -1.97 12.01 2.66
N PHE A 588 -2.20 10.76 2.36
CA PHE A 588 -3.48 10.09 2.59
C PHE A 588 -3.60 9.51 3.98
N GLN A 589 -2.56 9.61 4.82
CA GLN A 589 -2.57 9.06 6.18
C GLN A 589 -1.88 10.00 7.17
N SER A 590 -2.42 10.08 8.40
CA SER A 590 -1.82 10.85 9.49
C SER A 590 -2.27 10.32 10.85
N LYS A 591 -1.36 10.37 11.84
CA LYS A 591 -1.62 9.92 13.20
C LYS A 591 -2.55 10.89 13.95
N LEU A 592 -3.53 10.34 14.66
CA LEU A 592 -4.23 11.07 15.72
C LEU A 592 -3.46 11.01 17.02
N THR A 593 -3.38 12.16 17.68
CA THR A 593 -2.62 12.39 18.89
C THR A 593 -3.48 13.14 19.89
N GLY A 594 -3.25 12.88 21.17
CA GLY A 594 -3.96 13.56 22.26
C GLY A 594 -4.76 12.65 23.16
N PHE A 595 -4.96 11.38 22.80
CA PHE A 595 -5.58 10.38 23.67
C PHE A 595 -4.79 10.22 24.96
N LYS A 596 -5.52 10.06 26.07
CA LYS A 596 -4.92 9.82 27.39
C LYS A 596 -5.48 8.55 28.01
N ARG A 597 -4.58 7.73 28.57
CA ARG A 597 -4.95 6.61 29.42
C ARG A 597 -5.62 7.14 30.69
N ASN A 598 -6.72 6.51 31.04
CA ASN A 598 -7.45 6.76 32.26
C ASN A 598 -6.90 5.88 33.40
N LYS A 599 -6.88 6.41 34.62
CA LYS A 599 -6.33 5.74 35.81
C LYS A 599 -7.37 5.57 36.91
N THR A 600 -8.61 5.30 36.52
CA THR A 600 -9.74 5.16 37.45
C THR A 600 -9.69 3.91 38.32
N LEU A 601 -8.95 2.88 37.91
CA LEU A 601 -8.74 1.64 38.64
C LEU A 601 -7.34 1.09 38.29
N GLU A 602 -6.51 0.82 39.29
CA GLU A 602 -5.20 0.17 39.14
C GLU A 602 -4.95 -0.83 40.30
N PRO A 603 -4.39 -2.03 40.04
CA PRO A 603 -4.09 -2.61 38.73
C PRO A 603 -5.36 -3.13 38.03
N LEU A 604 -5.40 -3.06 36.70
CA LEU A 604 -6.35 -3.81 35.88
C LEU A 604 -5.76 -5.20 35.60
N LEU A 605 -6.55 -6.27 35.67
CA LEU A 605 -6.03 -7.63 35.58
C LEU A 605 -6.43 -8.30 34.26
N VAL A 606 -5.50 -9.01 33.62
CA VAL A 606 -5.75 -9.77 32.39
C VAL A 606 -5.22 -11.19 32.52
N PRO A 607 -5.84 -12.18 31.84
CA PRO A 607 -5.36 -13.56 31.89
C PRO A 607 -4.03 -13.71 31.13
N SER A 608 -3.09 -14.46 31.70
CA SER A 608 -1.87 -14.91 31.03
C SER A 608 -1.90 -16.42 30.81
N TYR A 609 -1.36 -16.86 29.68
CA TYR A 609 -1.42 -18.26 29.25
C TYR A 609 -0.03 -18.85 29.09
N LYS A 610 0.07 -20.16 29.36
CA LYS A 610 1.27 -20.98 29.10
C LYS A 610 0.92 -22.12 28.15
N ASN A 611 1.95 -22.63 27.47
CA ASN A 611 1.81 -23.81 26.63
C ASN A 611 1.57 -25.05 27.51
N SER A 612 0.52 -25.79 27.19
CA SER A 612 0.23 -27.13 27.70
C SER A 612 1.11 -28.18 27.02
N HIS A 613 1.44 -29.26 27.73
CA HIS A 613 2.37 -30.27 27.23
C HIS A 613 1.77 -31.28 26.24
N LYS A 614 0.44 -31.44 26.12
CA LYS A 614 -0.18 -32.34 25.13
C LYS A 614 -1.63 -31.94 24.77
N SER A 615 -1.93 -31.89 23.47
CA SER A 615 -3.29 -32.07 22.97
C SER A 615 -3.63 -33.56 23.02
N ASN A 616 -4.61 -33.94 23.86
CA ASN A 616 -5.25 -35.27 23.79
C ASN A 616 -6.37 -35.29 22.75
N GLU A 617 -6.48 -34.25 21.92
CA GLU A 617 -7.55 -34.14 20.95
C GLU A 617 -7.32 -35.05 19.75
N THR A 618 -8.42 -35.54 19.21
CA THR A 618 -8.46 -36.45 18.07
C THR A 618 -8.68 -35.64 16.80
N PHE A 619 -7.84 -35.82 15.78
CA PHE A 619 -8.04 -35.14 14.50
C PHE A 619 -9.12 -35.86 13.69
N VAL A 620 -10.17 -35.14 13.34
CA VAL A 620 -11.31 -35.62 12.54
C VAL A 620 -11.02 -35.44 11.04
N ILE A 621 -11.12 -36.50 10.26
CA ILE A 621 -10.94 -36.47 8.80
C ILE A 621 -12.10 -37.17 8.09
N SER A 622 -12.46 -36.71 6.88
CA SER A 622 -13.52 -37.37 6.10
C SER A 622 -13.00 -38.69 5.50
N HIS A 623 -13.92 -39.62 5.20
CA HIS A 623 -13.57 -40.90 4.56
C HIS A 623 -12.82 -40.67 3.24
N CYS A 624 -13.38 -39.85 2.33
CA CYS A 624 -12.74 -39.58 1.05
C CYS A 624 -11.39 -38.84 1.15
N ASP A 625 -11.20 -37.94 2.13
CA ASP A 625 -9.92 -37.26 2.31
C ASP A 625 -8.86 -38.19 2.88
N PHE A 626 -9.25 -39.05 3.82
CA PHE A 626 -8.37 -40.06 4.39
C PHE A 626 -7.93 -41.07 3.32
N GLU A 627 -8.85 -41.60 2.52
CA GLU A 627 -8.51 -42.51 1.41
C GLU A 627 -7.53 -41.88 0.40
N ARG A 628 -7.76 -40.60 0.03
CA ARG A 628 -6.87 -39.88 -0.89
C ARG A 628 -5.51 -39.62 -0.26
N LEU A 629 -5.46 -39.29 1.03
CA LEU A 629 -4.23 -39.09 1.78
C LEU A 629 -3.45 -40.41 1.90
N SER A 630 -4.11 -41.52 2.22
CA SER A 630 -3.49 -42.84 2.26
C SER A 630 -2.87 -43.22 0.93
N LYS A 631 -3.60 -43.09 -0.18
CA LYS A 631 -3.07 -43.34 -1.54
C LYS A 631 -1.91 -42.43 -1.89
N TYR A 632 -1.97 -41.17 -1.46
CA TYR A 632 -0.88 -40.22 -1.66
C TYR A 632 0.37 -40.64 -0.89
N ILE A 633 0.25 -41.01 0.38
CA ILE A 633 1.36 -41.50 1.21
C ILE A 633 1.97 -42.75 0.59
N GLU A 634 1.15 -43.72 0.17
CA GLU A 634 1.60 -44.97 -0.47
C GLU A 634 2.29 -44.76 -1.83
N SER A 635 2.09 -43.61 -2.48
CA SER A 635 2.68 -43.30 -3.79
C SER A 635 4.11 -42.73 -3.72
N TYR A 636 4.65 -42.51 -2.52
CA TYR A 636 6.00 -41.98 -2.30
C TYR A 636 6.82 -42.90 -1.39
N ASP A 637 8.13 -42.92 -1.60
CA ASP A 637 9.07 -43.39 -0.56
C ASP A 637 9.00 -42.44 0.64
N GLU A 638 9.10 -42.98 1.87
CA GLU A 638 8.94 -42.23 3.12
C GLU A 638 9.88 -41.03 3.21
N ASP A 639 11.18 -41.23 2.92
CA ASP A 639 12.19 -40.16 2.94
C ASP A 639 11.85 -39.03 1.95
N ILE A 640 11.38 -39.38 0.75
CA ILE A 640 10.99 -38.41 -0.28
C ILE A 640 9.73 -37.66 0.16
N LEU A 641 8.75 -38.35 0.75
CA LEU A 641 7.53 -37.74 1.25
C LEU A 641 7.85 -36.72 2.36
N LEU A 642 8.71 -37.07 3.32
CA LEU A 642 9.09 -36.18 4.41
C LEU A 642 9.80 -34.92 3.89
N VAL A 643 10.77 -35.07 2.96
CA VAL A 643 11.48 -33.92 2.38
C VAL A 643 10.56 -33.06 1.51
N SER A 644 9.76 -33.69 0.63
CA SER A 644 8.85 -32.98 -0.28
C SER A 644 7.65 -32.37 0.42
N SER A 645 7.33 -32.81 1.65
CA SER A 645 6.26 -32.22 2.46
C SER A 645 6.55 -30.76 2.79
N GLY A 646 7.82 -30.32 2.90
CA GLY A 646 8.14 -28.94 3.30
C GLY A 646 7.78 -28.59 4.74
N ILE A 647 7.50 -29.59 5.60
CA ILE A 647 7.22 -29.38 7.03
C ILE A 647 8.51 -29.01 7.75
N ASN A 648 8.56 -27.79 8.29
CA ASN A 648 9.72 -27.24 8.97
C ASN A 648 9.77 -27.62 10.46
N ARG A 649 9.92 -28.91 10.76
CA ARG A 649 10.17 -29.46 12.11
C ARG A 649 11.44 -30.30 12.14
N ALA A 650 11.98 -30.52 13.34
CA ALA A 650 13.19 -31.31 13.54
C ALA A 650 13.09 -32.74 13.01
N ASP A 651 11.88 -33.33 13.02
CA ASP A 651 11.58 -34.66 12.50
C ASP A 651 10.94 -34.63 11.10
N LEU A 652 10.87 -33.47 10.43
CA LEU A 652 10.24 -33.28 9.11
C LEU A 652 8.78 -33.76 9.03
N GLY A 653 8.05 -33.81 10.15
CA GLY A 653 6.68 -34.32 10.22
C GLY A 653 6.56 -35.85 10.31
N PHE A 654 7.67 -36.55 10.57
CA PHE A 654 7.70 -38.00 10.70
C PHE A 654 6.76 -38.53 11.79
N SER A 655 6.71 -37.88 12.96
CA SER A 655 5.78 -38.26 14.02
C SER A 655 4.30 -38.13 13.63
N THR A 656 3.97 -37.14 12.79
CA THR A 656 2.62 -36.99 12.20
C THR A 656 2.34 -38.12 11.22
N LEU A 657 3.29 -38.42 10.33
CA LEU A 657 3.18 -39.53 9.38
C LEU A 657 2.95 -40.88 10.08
N GLN A 658 3.67 -41.14 11.17
CA GLN A 658 3.50 -42.35 11.97
C GLN A 658 2.08 -42.50 12.53
N LYS A 659 1.46 -41.40 13.00
CA LYS A 659 0.07 -41.42 13.48
C LYS A 659 -0.92 -41.77 12.35
N ILE A 660 -0.69 -41.25 11.15
CA ILE A 660 -1.52 -41.54 9.97
C ILE A 660 -1.37 -43.00 9.55
N GLN A 661 -0.13 -43.47 9.40
CA GLN A 661 0.16 -44.86 9.07
C GLN A 661 -0.37 -45.84 10.12
N GLN A 662 -0.36 -45.45 11.41
CA GLN A 662 -0.96 -46.25 12.47
C GLN A 662 -2.48 -46.37 12.26
N LYS A 663 -3.17 -45.28 11.91
CA LYS A 663 -4.60 -45.32 11.59
C LYS A 663 -4.91 -46.13 10.33
N MET A 664 -4.00 -46.14 9.35
CA MET A 664 -4.12 -47.00 8.15
C MET A 664 -4.02 -48.50 8.48
N ARG A 665 -3.25 -48.87 9.52
CA ARG A 665 -3.09 -50.26 9.96
C ARG A 665 -4.15 -50.71 10.97
N ASP A 666 -4.60 -49.79 11.81
CA ASP A 666 -5.53 -50.04 12.91
C ASP A 666 -6.59 -48.92 12.99
N GLU A 667 -7.81 -49.24 12.56
CA GLU A 667 -8.95 -48.32 12.63
C GLU A 667 -9.29 -47.90 14.07
N ALA A 668 -8.86 -48.63 15.10
CA ALA A 668 -9.10 -48.28 16.51
C ALA A 668 -8.13 -47.20 17.04
N SER A 669 -7.16 -46.73 16.26
CA SER A 669 -6.22 -45.67 16.67
C SER A 669 -6.97 -44.38 17.06
N ARG A 670 -6.67 -43.89 18.26
CA ARG A 670 -7.33 -42.72 18.89
C ARG A 670 -6.80 -41.36 18.43
N ALA A 671 -5.68 -41.32 17.70
CA ALA A 671 -5.13 -40.04 17.23
C ALA A 671 -5.99 -39.39 16.12
N LEU A 672 -6.78 -40.22 15.42
CA LEU A 672 -7.56 -39.85 14.24
C LEU A 672 -8.97 -40.42 14.34
N GLU A 673 -9.99 -39.63 14.02
CA GLU A 673 -11.39 -40.07 13.88
C GLU A 673 -11.81 -39.88 12.42
N ILE A 674 -12.34 -40.93 11.79
CA ILE A 674 -12.82 -40.84 10.41
C ILE A 674 -14.33 -40.64 10.44
N LYS A 675 -14.81 -39.48 9.98
CA LYS A 675 -16.22 -39.10 10.09
C LYS A 675 -16.71 -38.28 8.89
N GLY A 676 -17.86 -38.68 8.36
CA GLY A 676 -18.46 -38.06 7.18
C GLY A 676 -17.67 -38.34 5.88
N ASN A 677 -18.20 -37.91 4.74
CA ASN A 677 -17.61 -38.24 3.42
C ASN A 677 -17.51 -37.05 2.46
N MET A 678 -17.59 -35.82 2.99
CA MET A 678 -17.44 -34.61 2.19
C MET A 678 -15.96 -34.26 2.05
N PRO A 679 -15.43 -34.07 0.83
CA PRO A 679 -14.03 -33.72 0.63
C PRO A 679 -13.77 -32.29 1.10
N LYS A 680 -12.85 -32.13 2.05
CA LYS A 680 -12.45 -30.85 2.63
C LYS A 680 -10.97 -30.52 2.40
N LEU A 681 -10.13 -31.53 2.21
CA LEU A 681 -8.67 -31.37 2.14
C LEU A 681 -8.11 -31.98 0.85
N LYS A 682 -7.01 -31.40 0.36
CA LYS A 682 -6.15 -32.06 -0.63
C LYS A 682 -5.07 -32.85 0.11
N PRO A 683 -4.59 -33.99 -0.42
CA PRO A 683 -3.58 -34.82 0.26
C PRO A 683 -2.32 -34.05 0.70
N GLN A 684 -1.82 -33.15 -0.16
CA GLN A 684 -0.65 -32.30 0.10
C GLN A 684 -0.85 -31.36 1.31
N ASN A 685 -2.08 -30.87 1.49
CA ASN A 685 -2.43 -29.96 2.56
C ASN A 685 -2.83 -30.70 3.84
N ALA A 686 -3.36 -31.91 3.72
CA ALA A 686 -3.82 -32.71 4.85
C ALA A 686 -2.66 -33.03 5.81
N LEU A 687 -1.50 -33.41 5.30
CA LEU A 687 -0.31 -33.68 6.13
C LEU A 687 0.10 -32.44 6.95
N HIS A 688 0.09 -31.26 6.33
CA HIS A 688 0.38 -29.99 7.02
C HIS A 688 -0.66 -29.62 8.07
N SER A 689 -1.94 -29.79 7.75
CA SER A 689 -3.04 -29.52 8.69
C SER A 689 -2.94 -30.41 9.92
N MET A 690 -2.63 -31.69 9.71
CA MET A 690 -2.47 -32.66 10.79
C MET A 690 -1.20 -32.41 11.61
N ASP A 691 -0.10 -32.04 10.95
CA ASP A 691 1.14 -31.70 11.65
C ASP A 691 0.97 -30.48 12.56
N ARG A 692 0.29 -29.45 12.04
CA ARG A 692 -0.08 -28.26 12.83
C ARG A 692 -0.94 -28.65 14.02
N PHE A 693 -2.00 -29.45 13.81
CA PHE A 693 -2.90 -29.88 14.88
C PHE A 693 -2.16 -30.62 16.00
N PHE A 694 -1.31 -31.60 15.66
CA PHE A 694 -0.65 -32.44 16.67
C PHE A 694 0.44 -31.74 17.47
N HIS A 695 0.92 -30.61 16.98
CA HIS A 695 2.09 -29.96 17.54
C HIS A 695 1.89 -28.49 17.91
N THR A 696 0.71 -27.92 17.66
CA THR A 696 0.30 -26.66 18.28
C THR A 696 -0.08 -26.96 19.72
N PRO A 697 0.64 -26.40 20.72
CA PRO A 697 0.27 -26.61 22.11
C PRO A 697 -1.07 -25.93 22.42
N LEU A 698 -1.86 -26.56 23.28
CA LEU A 698 -3.03 -25.91 23.88
C LEU A 698 -2.55 -24.80 24.83
N LEU A 699 -3.35 -23.75 24.97
CA LEU A 699 -3.07 -22.65 25.89
C LEU A 699 -3.87 -22.86 27.18
N GLU A 700 -3.17 -23.00 28.29
CA GLU A 700 -3.77 -23.09 29.63
C GLU A 700 -3.59 -21.78 30.38
N LEU A 701 -4.59 -21.40 31.18
CA LEU A 701 -4.50 -20.27 32.09
C LEU A 701 -3.38 -20.49 33.11
N GLU A 702 -2.40 -19.58 33.14
CA GLU A 702 -1.30 -19.59 34.10
C GLU A 702 -1.65 -18.79 35.36
N LYS A 703 -2.04 -17.52 35.18
CA LYS A 703 -2.38 -16.57 36.26
C LYS A 703 -3.01 -15.31 35.68
N PHE A 704 -3.46 -14.41 36.56
CA PHE A 704 -3.78 -13.03 36.21
C PHE A 704 -2.58 -12.12 36.43
N VAL A 705 -2.38 -11.17 35.51
CA VAL A 705 -1.29 -10.19 35.56
C VAL A 705 -1.82 -8.76 35.35
N PRO A 706 -1.12 -7.73 35.86
CA PRO A 706 -1.47 -6.34 35.57
C PRO A 706 -1.44 -6.01 34.07
N CYS A 707 -2.44 -5.26 33.61
CA CYS A 707 -2.59 -4.76 32.25
C CYS A 707 -1.77 -3.47 32.07
N GLU A 708 -0.48 -3.63 31.75
CA GLU A 708 0.42 -2.50 31.46
C GLU A 708 0.32 -2.06 29.99
N ASP A 709 0.60 -2.98 29.06
CA ASP A 709 0.63 -2.74 27.61
C ASP A 709 -0.23 -3.75 26.81
N SER A 710 -1.26 -4.34 27.44
CA SER A 710 -2.15 -5.28 26.76
C SER A 710 -3.18 -4.60 25.85
N ILE A 711 -3.46 -3.32 26.07
CA ILE A 711 -4.35 -2.49 25.24
C ILE A 711 -3.58 -1.27 24.75
N THR A 712 -3.31 -1.22 23.45
CA THR A 712 -2.44 -0.20 22.85
C THR A 712 -2.99 0.43 21.58
N HIS A 713 -4.10 -0.06 21.02
CA HIS A 713 -4.67 0.46 19.77
C HIS A 713 -4.88 1.98 19.77
N PHE A 714 -5.27 2.58 20.90
CA PHE A 714 -5.47 4.02 21.03
C PHE A 714 -4.20 4.86 20.81
N LYS A 715 -3.02 4.25 20.95
CA LYS A 715 -1.73 4.90 20.65
C LYS A 715 -1.49 5.00 19.16
N ASP A 716 -2.21 4.26 18.32
CA ASP A 716 -1.96 4.08 16.88
C ASP A 716 -3.19 4.37 16.00
N PHE A 717 -4.09 5.24 16.48
CA PHE A 717 -5.13 5.83 15.65
C PHE A 717 -4.51 6.63 14.48
N MET A 718 -4.97 6.34 13.28
CA MET A 718 -4.53 6.86 11.99
C MET A 718 -5.75 7.29 11.21
N LEU A 719 -5.81 8.58 10.88
CA LEU A 719 -6.66 9.07 9.79
C LEU A 719 -6.07 8.58 8.48
N SER A 720 -6.93 8.14 7.59
CA SER A 720 -6.60 7.82 6.22
C SER A 720 -7.71 8.27 5.28
N GLY A 721 -7.47 8.55 4.01
CA GLY A 721 -8.58 8.80 3.07
C GLY A 721 -8.34 9.80 1.95
N ASP A 722 -9.19 9.70 0.93
CA ASP A 722 -9.18 10.58 -0.23
C ASP A 722 -9.79 11.93 0.15
N GLY A 723 -8.95 12.96 0.23
CA GLY A 723 -9.33 14.31 0.69
C GLY A 723 -8.73 14.71 2.05
N LEU A 724 -7.94 13.84 2.68
CA LEU A 724 -7.23 14.17 3.92
C LEU A 724 -6.32 15.39 3.72
N SER A 725 -6.57 16.44 4.49
CA SER A 725 -5.80 17.68 4.46
C SER A 725 -5.14 17.95 5.81
N GLU A 726 -4.08 18.76 5.83
CA GLU A 726 -3.46 19.20 7.09
C GLU A 726 -4.46 19.94 8.00
N MET A 727 -5.47 20.59 7.43
CA MET A 727 -6.52 21.24 8.20
C MET A 727 -7.40 20.23 8.92
N ILE A 728 -7.89 19.19 8.22
CA ILE A 728 -8.69 18.11 8.81
C ILE A 728 -7.88 17.41 9.91
N ILE A 729 -6.60 17.11 9.63
CA ILE A 729 -5.69 16.52 10.63
C ILE A 729 -5.57 17.41 11.86
N LYS A 730 -5.37 18.73 11.68
CA LYS A 730 -5.27 19.68 12.80
C LYS A 730 -6.59 19.81 13.55
N GLU A 731 -7.72 19.87 12.86
CA GLU A 731 -9.06 19.97 13.43
C GLU A 731 -9.38 18.73 14.27
N MET A 732 -9.14 17.54 13.74
CA MET A 732 -9.39 16.27 14.43
C MET A 732 -8.46 16.12 15.64
N ASN A 733 -7.16 16.39 15.48
CA ASN A 733 -6.22 16.39 16.60
C ASN A 733 -6.57 17.44 17.67
N LYS A 734 -7.09 18.61 17.26
CA LYS A 734 -7.56 19.64 18.18
C LYS A 734 -8.77 19.15 18.97
N ALA A 735 -9.78 18.58 18.30
CA ALA A 735 -10.96 18.01 18.96
C ALA A 735 -10.59 16.90 19.96
N VAL A 736 -9.69 15.97 19.58
CA VAL A 736 -9.19 14.93 20.49
C VAL A 736 -8.48 15.54 21.70
N LYS A 737 -7.58 16.51 21.49
CA LYS A 737 -6.83 17.16 22.58
C LYS A 737 -7.72 17.95 23.52
N GLU A 738 -8.67 18.71 23.00
CA GLU A 738 -9.62 19.50 23.79
C GLU A 738 -10.47 18.59 24.68
N LEU A 739 -11.01 17.50 24.12
CA LEU A 739 -11.78 16.52 24.89
C LEU A 739 -10.91 15.76 25.92
N ALA A 740 -9.69 15.36 25.56
CA ALA A 740 -8.75 14.71 26.49
C ALA A 740 -8.23 15.66 27.60
N GLN A 741 -8.36 16.97 27.41
CA GLN A 741 -8.00 17.99 28.41
C GLN A 741 -9.19 18.51 29.19
N SER A 742 -10.42 18.32 28.70
CA SER A 742 -11.62 18.62 29.46
C SER A 742 -11.52 17.86 30.79
N LYS A 743 -11.33 18.62 31.88
CA LYS A 743 -11.36 18.04 33.22
C LYS A 743 -12.74 17.41 33.38
N GLN A 744 -12.79 16.19 33.91
CA GLN A 744 -14.06 15.58 34.31
C GLN A 744 -14.85 16.63 35.09
N ALA A 745 -16.09 16.90 34.68
CA ALA A 745 -16.99 17.71 35.48
C ALA A 745 -17.04 17.06 36.85
N LYS A 746 -16.49 17.74 37.88
CA LYS A 746 -16.63 17.28 39.26
C LYS A 746 -18.11 17.09 39.51
N SER A 747 -18.49 15.97 40.13
CA SER A 747 -19.91 15.75 40.42
C SER A 747 -20.43 16.91 41.28
N ILE A 748 -21.72 17.21 41.22
CA ILE A 748 -22.33 18.25 42.07
C ILE A 748 -22.00 17.99 43.55
N ASP A 749 -21.91 16.72 43.98
CA ASP A 749 -21.54 16.33 45.33
C ASP A 749 -20.06 16.58 45.68
N GLU A 750 -19.14 16.47 44.72
CA GLU A 750 -17.72 16.81 44.91
C GLU A 750 -17.52 18.32 44.96
N LEU A 751 -18.18 19.06 44.07
CA LEU A 751 -18.20 20.53 44.09
C LEU A 751 -18.83 21.03 45.40
N LYS A 752 -19.90 20.38 45.86
CA LYS A 752 -20.56 20.70 47.13
C LYS A 752 -19.64 20.42 48.32
N LYS A 753 -18.93 19.27 48.33
CA LYS A 753 -17.92 18.97 49.36
C LYS A 753 -16.74 19.93 49.35
N GLU A 754 -16.31 20.41 48.18
CA GLU A 754 -15.22 21.39 48.07
C GLU A 754 -15.68 22.79 48.50
N PHE A 755 -16.91 23.17 48.18
CA PHE A 755 -17.54 24.39 48.66
C PHE A 755 -17.73 24.35 50.18
N GLU A 756 -18.26 23.26 50.73
CA GLU A 756 -18.40 23.04 52.19
C GLU A 756 -17.05 23.02 52.93
N LYS A 757 -15.97 22.59 52.25
CA LYS A 757 -14.60 22.64 52.77
C LYS A 757 -13.90 23.99 52.52
N GLY A 758 -14.57 24.98 51.94
CA GLY A 758 -14.02 26.31 51.65
C GLY A 758 -12.93 26.33 50.58
N LYS A 759 -12.84 25.30 49.73
CA LYS A 759 -11.83 25.19 48.66
C LYS A 759 -12.20 25.95 47.38
N ILE A 760 -13.49 26.23 47.19
CA ILE A 760 -14.03 26.99 46.06
C ILE A 760 -15.09 27.97 46.58
N THR A 761 -15.28 29.08 45.88
CA THR A 761 -16.27 30.11 46.19
C THR A 761 -17.67 29.76 45.64
N LEU A 762 -18.70 30.49 46.09
CA LEU A 762 -20.07 30.31 45.61
C LEU A 762 -20.18 30.64 44.10
N ASP A 763 -19.43 31.64 43.65
CA ASP A 763 -19.39 32.04 42.23
C ASP A 763 -18.68 30.97 41.39
N GLU A 764 -17.55 30.42 41.85
CA GLU A 764 -16.85 29.31 41.18
C GLU A 764 -17.67 28.01 41.16
N TYR A 765 -18.43 27.74 42.23
CA TYR A 765 -19.38 26.62 42.31
C TYR A 765 -20.50 26.80 41.27
N THR A 766 -21.05 28.01 41.17
CA THR A 766 -22.16 28.32 40.26
C THR A 766 -21.72 28.31 38.80
N GLU A 767 -20.55 28.86 38.48
CA GLU A 767 -19.97 28.82 37.13
C GLU A 767 -19.68 27.38 36.68
N GLN A 768 -19.12 26.54 37.55
CA GLN A 768 -18.81 25.14 37.22
C GLN A 768 -20.06 24.25 37.09
N ILE A 769 -21.17 24.64 37.71
CA ILE A 769 -22.48 24.00 37.53
C ILE A 769 -23.16 24.45 36.23
N GLN A 770 -23.00 25.73 35.85
CA GLN A 770 -23.62 26.29 34.65
C GLN A 770 -22.85 25.93 33.36
N ALA A 771 -21.53 25.80 33.43
CA ALA A 771 -20.71 25.36 32.31
C ALA A 771 -20.81 23.83 32.14
N LYS A 772 -21.71 23.35 31.27
CA LYS A 772 -21.62 21.96 30.78
C LYS A 772 -20.38 21.87 29.88
N PRO A 773 -19.30 21.16 30.27
CA PRO A 773 -18.16 20.98 29.37
C PRO A 773 -18.63 20.20 28.14
N THR A 774 -18.19 20.63 26.95
CA THR A 774 -18.41 19.89 25.71
C THR A 774 -17.72 18.53 25.84
N GLN A 775 -18.49 17.45 25.95
CA GLN A 775 -17.99 16.08 26.09
C GLN A 775 -18.08 15.28 24.78
N ARG A 776 -18.70 15.85 23.74
CA ARG A 776 -18.94 15.19 22.47
C ARG A 776 -18.78 16.19 21.33
N VAL A 777 -18.09 15.80 20.27
CA VAL A 777 -17.90 16.60 19.06
C VAL A 777 -18.06 15.69 17.85
N GLU A 778 -18.85 16.13 16.87
CA GLU A 778 -18.98 15.46 15.57
C GLU A 778 -18.14 16.17 14.51
N LYS A 779 -17.30 15.41 13.81
CA LYS A 779 -16.40 15.88 12.74
C LYS A 779 -16.18 14.78 11.71
N HIS A 780 -16.32 15.12 10.42
CA HIS A 780 -15.93 14.25 9.29
C HIS A 780 -16.51 12.81 9.38
N SER A 781 -17.78 12.69 9.76
CA SER A 781 -18.50 11.42 10.00
C SER A 781 -18.02 10.60 11.19
N TYR A 782 -17.31 11.22 12.14
CA TYR A 782 -16.94 10.62 13.42
C TYR A 782 -17.50 11.41 14.59
N VAL A 783 -17.92 10.67 15.62
CA VAL A 783 -18.20 11.17 16.95
C VAL A 783 -16.95 10.95 17.81
N ILE A 784 -16.35 12.05 18.27
CA ILE A 784 -15.28 12.01 19.29
C ILE A 784 -15.95 12.34 20.62
N THR A 785 -15.95 11.41 21.57
CA THR A 785 -16.69 11.53 22.83
C THR A 785 -15.88 11.14 24.06
N ALA A 786 -16.08 11.88 25.14
CA ALA A 786 -15.56 11.65 26.48
C ALA A 786 -16.68 11.37 27.50
N GLU A 787 -17.91 11.12 27.03
CA GLU A 787 -19.10 10.93 27.89
C GLU A 787 -18.99 9.69 28.79
N LEU A 788 -18.35 8.61 28.32
CA LEU A 788 -18.07 7.41 29.10
C LEU A 788 -16.75 7.55 29.87
N ALA A 789 -16.75 8.37 30.91
CA ALA A 789 -15.56 8.78 31.66
C ALA A 789 -14.76 7.66 32.36
N LYS A 790 -15.28 6.43 32.40
CA LYS A 790 -14.62 5.23 32.97
C LYS A 790 -13.98 4.33 31.92
N HIS A 791 -13.98 4.73 30.65
CA HIS A 791 -13.25 4.01 29.60
C HIS A 791 -11.73 4.09 29.82
N TYR A 792 -11.00 3.05 29.40
CA TYR A 792 -9.55 2.87 29.60
C TYR A 792 -8.70 3.99 29.00
N TYR A 793 -9.19 4.62 27.94
CA TYR A 793 -8.63 5.85 27.40
C TYR A 793 -9.73 6.83 27.01
N SER A 794 -9.40 8.11 26.95
CA SER A 794 -10.32 9.17 26.53
C SER A 794 -9.63 10.15 25.57
N PRO A 795 -10.35 10.67 24.56
CA PRO A 795 -11.72 10.33 24.17
C PRO A 795 -11.83 9.01 23.37
N MET A 796 -13.04 8.49 23.23
CA MET A 796 -13.39 7.41 22.30
C MET A 796 -13.74 7.99 20.91
N VAL A 797 -13.56 7.20 19.86
CA VAL A 797 -13.89 7.58 18.47
C VAL A 797 -14.89 6.57 17.90
N LEU A 798 -16.07 7.04 17.51
CA LEU A 798 -17.13 6.25 16.91
C LEU A 798 -17.43 6.76 15.51
N GLU A 799 -17.75 5.88 14.57
CA GLU A 799 -18.19 6.26 13.23
C GLU A 799 -19.69 6.59 13.26
N SER A 800 -20.11 7.75 12.74
CA SER A 800 -21.52 8.14 12.69
C SER A 800 -22.22 7.67 11.41
N TYR A 801 -21.50 7.61 10.29
CA TYR A 801 -22.02 7.17 8.99
C TYR A 801 -20.95 6.40 8.21
N LYS A 802 -21.31 5.23 7.63
CA LYS A 802 -20.38 4.33 6.88
C LYS A 802 -19.89 4.86 5.52
N ASP A 803 -20.14 6.13 5.19
CA ASP A 803 -19.91 6.70 3.86
C ASP A 803 -18.96 7.91 3.90
N SER A 804 -17.89 7.79 4.70
CA SER A 804 -16.82 8.78 4.76
C SER A 804 -15.70 8.43 3.80
N THR A 805 -15.20 9.43 3.05
CA THR A 805 -13.95 9.26 2.29
C THR A 805 -12.71 9.26 3.21
N ILE A 806 -12.90 9.51 4.51
CA ILE A 806 -11.88 9.54 5.56
C ILE A 806 -12.15 8.41 6.56
N HIS A 807 -11.17 7.52 6.71
CA HIS A 807 -11.20 6.35 7.58
C HIS A 807 -10.27 6.51 8.77
N ILE A 808 -10.77 6.26 9.97
CA ILE A 808 -9.97 6.18 11.20
C ILE A 808 -9.87 4.71 11.59
N ASN A 809 -8.67 4.14 11.55
CA ASN A 809 -8.48 2.76 11.99
C ASN A 809 -8.86 2.62 13.49
N TYR A 810 -9.39 1.46 13.87
CA TYR A 810 -9.82 1.17 15.25
C TYR A 810 -10.96 2.03 15.80
N ALA A 811 -11.56 2.91 14.99
CA ALA A 811 -12.81 3.57 15.38
C ALA A 811 -13.92 2.53 15.55
N ILE A 812 -14.82 2.77 16.49
CA ILE A 812 -15.96 1.89 16.76
C ILE A 812 -17.00 2.16 15.68
N SER A 813 -17.09 1.25 14.70
CA SER A 813 -17.94 1.39 13.51
C SER A 813 -19.06 0.36 13.42
N GLU A 814 -18.99 -0.70 14.23
CA GLU A 814 -20.01 -1.74 14.22
C GLU A 814 -21.25 -1.28 14.99
N ARG A 815 -22.41 -1.44 14.34
CA ARG A 815 -23.67 -0.90 14.86
C ARG A 815 -24.02 -1.49 16.23
N SER A 816 -23.80 -2.79 16.43
CA SER A 816 -24.05 -3.44 17.71
C SER A 816 -23.16 -2.91 18.84
N GLU A 817 -21.90 -2.57 18.54
CA GLU A 817 -20.97 -1.98 19.51
C GLU A 817 -21.39 -0.55 19.88
N ILE A 818 -21.79 0.25 18.89
CA ILE A 818 -22.30 1.62 19.12
C ILE A 818 -23.57 1.58 19.98
N GLU A 819 -24.53 0.73 19.63
CA GLU A 819 -25.78 0.57 20.39
C GLU A 819 -25.52 0.09 21.84
N PHE A 820 -24.56 -0.81 22.04
CA PHE A 820 -24.14 -1.25 23.37
C PHE A 820 -23.60 -0.08 24.22
N LEU A 821 -22.76 0.78 23.64
CA LEU A 821 -22.21 1.94 24.35
C LEU A 821 -23.28 2.98 24.69
N GLU A 822 -24.26 3.19 23.80
CA GLU A 822 -25.41 4.06 24.08
C GLU A 822 -26.26 3.55 25.24
N ASP A 823 -26.50 2.24 25.30
CA ASP A 823 -27.25 1.65 26.40
C ASP A 823 -26.45 1.65 27.71
N LEU A 824 -25.12 1.51 27.65
CA LEU A 824 -24.23 1.70 28.80
C LEU A 824 -24.34 3.11 29.34
N GLN A 825 -24.30 4.10 28.46
CA GLN A 825 -24.44 5.50 28.83
C GLN A 825 -25.78 5.77 29.53
N LYS A 826 -26.89 5.20 29.03
CA LYS A 826 -28.21 5.32 29.67
C LYS A 826 -28.24 4.64 31.05
N TYR A 827 -27.69 3.43 31.17
CA TYR A 827 -27.66 2.69 32.43
C TYR A 827 -26.87 3.41 33.53
N LEU A 828 -25.76 4.08 33.17
CA LEU A 828 -24.96 4.85 34.12
C LEU A 828 -25.69 6.09 34.67
N GLN A 829 -26.74 6.57 34.01
CA GLN A 829 -27.59 7.65 34.52
C GLN A 829 -28.60 7.17 35.57
N ASP A 830 -28.86 5.85 35.67
CA ASP A 830 -29.76 5.31 36.68
C ASP A 830 -29.09 5.37 38.06
N SER A 831 -29.77 6.05 38.99
CA SER A 831 -29.40 6.12 40.39
C SER A 831 -29.36 4.75 41.09
N LYS A 832 -29.84 3.65 40.50
CA LYS A 832 -29.81 2.29 41.07
C LYS A 832 -28.85 1.33 40.36
N ASN A 833 -27.89 1.85 39.58
CA ASN A 833 -26.92 0.99 38.90
C ASN A 833 -26.01 0.19 39.87
N ALA A 834 -25.53 -0.97 39.42
CA ALA A 834 -24.72 -1.90 40.20
C ALA A 834 -23.30 -1.37 40.52
N PHE A 835 -22.84 -0.31 39.85
CA PHE A 835 -21.47 0.19 39.97
C PHE A 835 -21.18 0.98 41.25
N LYS A 836 -22.20 1.28 42.08
CA LYS A 836 -22.01 2.08 43.31
C LYS A 836 -21.00 1.46 44.28
N ASP A 837 -20.99 0.15 44.38
CA ASP A 837 -20.14 -0.59 45.31
C ASP A 837 -18.79 -0.97 44.72
N TYR A 838 -18.52 -0.57 43.47
CA TYR A 838 -17.31 -0.93 42.74
C TYR A 838 -16.49 0.29 42.32
N GLU A 839 -15.18 0.13 42.35
CA GLU A 839 -14.28 0.90 41.48
C GLU A 839 -14.17 0.16 40.16
N TRP A 840 -14.36 0.86 39.03
CA TRP A 840 -14.46 0.16 37.75
C TRP A 840 -13.86 0.94 36.57
N CYS A 841 -13.52 0.18 35.54
CA CYS A 841 -12.98 0.62 34.26
C CYS A 841 -13.44 -0.34 33.17
N PHE A 842 -13.50 0.10 31.91
CA PHE A 842 -13.78 -0.79 30.78
C PHE A 842 -13.03 -0.36 29.51
N SER A 843 -12.86 -1.26 28.55
CA SER A 843 -12.20 -0.95 27.27
C SER A 843 -12.79 -1.74 26.11
N LYS A 844 -12.72 -1.16 24.91
CA LYS A 844 -12.73 -1.93 23.65
C LYS A 844 -11.46 -2.77 23.53
N ILE A 845 -11.56 -3.95 22.93
CA ILE A 845 -10.44 -4.79 22.49
C ILE A 845 -10.39 -4.79 20.96
N VAL A 846 -9.19 -4.63 20.41
CA VAL A 846 -8.92 -4.71 18.96
C VAL A 846 -8.06 -5.94 18.66
N GLU A 847 -8.64 -6.94 17.99
CA GLU A 847 -8.00 -8.23 17.66
C GLU A 847 -6.61 -8.09 17.03
N THR A 848 -6.44 -7.15 16.10
CA THR A 848 -5.18 -7.00 15.34
C THR A 848 -4.07 -6.31 16.13
N LYS A 849 -4.35 -5.79 17.34
CA LYS A 849 -3.42 -4.89 18.04
C LYS A 849 -3.27 -5.16 19.54
N ASP A 850 -4.35 -5.55 20.21
CA ASP A 850 -4.34 -5.80 21.65
C ASP A 850 -4.04 -7.28 21.93
N SER A 851 -3.47 -7.56 23.11
CA SER A 851 -3.01 -8.91 23.47
C SER A 851 -3.96 -9.67 24.41
N ILE A 852 -5.18 -9.16 24.60
CA ILE A 852 -6.22 -9.78 25.43
C ILE A 852 -7.08 -10.67 24.56
N PHE A 853 -7.11 -11.96 24.86
CA PHE A 853 -7.94 -12.95 24.17
C PHE A 853 -8.27 -14.13 25.08
N ILE A 854 -9.24 -14.94 24.67
CA ILE A 854 -9.61 -16.23 25.28
C ILE A 854 -9.24 -17.32 24.26
N PRO A 855 -8.29 -18.23 24.55
CA PRO A 855 -8.00 -19.34 23.66
C PRO A 855 -9.18 -20.32 23.61
N TYR A 856 -9.43 -20.87 22.42
CA TYR A 856 -10.42 -21.91 22.22
C TYR A 856 -10.00 -22.83 21.06
N PHE A 857 -10.51 -24.06 21.07
CA PHE A 857 -10.32 -24.98 19.96
C PHE A 857 -11.46 -24.81 18.94
N ASP A 858 -11.15 -24.45 17.70
CA ASP A 858 -12.13 -24.39 16.62
C ASP A 858 -12.30 -25.78 16.02
N THR A 859 -13.45 -26.41 16.27
CA THR A 859 -13.74 -27.78 15.84
C THR A 859 -13.91 -27.92 14.33
N GLN A 860 -14.30 -26.84 13.63
CA GLN A 860 -14.49 -26.84 12.18
C GLN A 860 -13.15 -26.80 11.44
N SER A 861 -12.25 -25.92 11.88
CA SER A 861 -10.91 -25.76 11.29
C SER A 861 -9.84 -26.64 11.94
N GLN A 862 -10.17 -27.25 13.09
CA GLN A 862 -9.31 -28.11 13.89
C GLN A 862 -7.98 -27.47 14.27
N GLU A 863 -8.06 -26.24 14.77
CA GLU A 863 -6.89 -25.51 15.24
C GLU A 863 -7.20 -24.67 16.48
N GLN A 864 -6.18 -24.40 17.28
CA GLN A 864 -6.26 -23.46 18.38
C GLN A 864 -6.39 -22.03 17.84
N ARG A 865 -7.45 -21.35 18.26
CA ARG A 865 -7.74 -19.97 17.87
C ARG A 865 -7.89 -19.09 19.10
N LYS A 866 -7.88 -17.79 18.84
CA LYS A 866 -8.00 -16.75 19.86
C LYS A 866 -9.34 -16.06 19.66
N PHE A 867 -10.17 -16.05 20.69
CA PHE A 867 -11.39 -15.28 20.72
C PHE A 867 -11.10 -13.92 21.35
N TYR A 868 -11.46 -12.85 20.65
CA TYR A 868 -11.31 -11.47 21.11
C TYR A 868 -12.71 -10.87 21.34
N PRO A 869 -13.28 -10.96 22.55
CA PRO A 869 -14.52 -10.27 22.88
C PRO A 869 -14.39 -8.78 22.61
N ASP A 870 -15.48 -8.11 22.22
CA ASP A 870 -15.39 -6.72 21.81
C ASP A 870 -15.03 -5.77 22.96
N PHE A 871 -15.54 -6.03 24.16
CA PHE A 871 -15.31 -5.23 25.35
C PHE A 871 -14.86 -6.07 26.55
N ILE A 872 -14.12 -5.42 27.46
CA ILE A 872 -13.76 -5.94 28.78
C ILE A 872 -14.08 -4.91 29.85
N PHE A 873 -14.66 -5.36 30.96
CA PHE A 873 -14.92 -4.57 32.16
C PHE A 873 -14.12 -5.14 33.32
N TRP A 874 -13.60 -4.25 34.16
CA TRP A 874 -12.98 -4.56 35.44
C TRP A 874 -13.76 -3.88 36.55
N LEU A 875 -14.24 -4.65 37.50
CA LEU A 875 -14.94 -4.17 38.68
C LEU A 875 -14.17 -4.67 39.91
N LYS A 876 -13.79 -3.75 40.79
CA LYS A 876 -13.16 -4.07 42.08
C LYS A 876 -14.09 -3.64 43.21
N HIS A 877 -14.52 -4.60 44.02
CA HIS A 877 -15.47 -4.32 45.09
C HIS A 877 -14.80 -3.48 46.19
N LYS A 878 -15.42 -2.37 46.57
CA LYS A 878 -14.79 -1.37 47.48
C LYS A 878 -14.52 -1.90 48.88
N GLN A 879 -15.31 -2.86 49.36
CA GLN A 879 -15.18 -3.39 50.73
C GLN A 879 -14.29 -4.64 50.81
N SER A 880 -14.47 -5.59 49.91
CA SER A 880 -13.71 -6.86 49.93
C SER A 880 -12.41 -6.80 49.13
N GLY A 881 -12.30 -5.91 48.15
CA GLY A 881 -11.16 -5.82 47.24
C GLY A 881 -11.14 -6.87 46.12
N ASN A 882 -12.10 -7.80 46.10
CA ASN A 882 -12.22 -8.84 45.07
C ASN A 882 -12.50 -8.23 43.69
N TYR A 883 -12.06 -8.93 42.65
CA TYR A 883 -12.22 -8.52 41.25
C TYR A 883 -13.32 -9.31 40.56
N ARG A 884 -14.10 -8.64 39.72
CA ARG A 884 -14.98 -9.23 38.72
C ARG A 884 -14.58 -8.69 37.35
N ILE A 885 -14.23 -9.58 36.42
CA ILE A 885 -13.80 -9.27 35.07
C ILE A 885 -14.86 -9.78 34.10
N ILE A 886 -15.42 -8.90 33.28
CA ILE A 886 -16.54 -9.24 32.42
C ILE A 886 -16.15 -8.99 30.96
N PHE A 887 -16.13 -10.06 30.17
CA PHE A 887 -15.99 -9.97 28.71
C PHE A 887 -17.37 -9.82 28.08
N VAL A 888 -17.52 -8.86 27.16
CA VAL A 888 -18.80 -8.60 26.48
C VAL A 888 -18.61 -8.55 24.98
N ASP A 889 -19.45 -9.28 24.26
CA ASP A 889 -19.48 -9.33 22.79
C ASP A 889 -20.89 -8.95 22.28
N PRO A 890 -21.10 -7.71 21.82
CA PRO A 890 -22.38 -7.26 21.27
C PRO A 890 -22.72 -7.80 19.88
N LYS A 891 -21.79 -8.45 19.17
CA LYS A 891 -22.04 -8.93 17.80
C LYS A 891 -22.97 -10.15 17.73
N GLY A 892 -23.27 -10.76 18.88
CA GLY A 892 -24.33 -11.77 19.02
C GLY A 892 -24.10 -13.07 18.22
N LEU A 893 -25.05 -14.00 18.37
CA LEU A 893 -25.00 -15.34 17.78
C LEU A 893 -25.28 -15.39 16.26
N SER A 894 -25.73 -14.29 15.66
CA SER A 894 -26.20 -14.23 14.28
C SER A 894 -25.08 -14.21 13.23
N PHE A 895 -23.82 -13.99 13.64
CA PHE A 895 -22.68 -13.84 12.72
C PHE A 895 -21.56 -14.87 12.90
N GLU A 896 -21.57 -15.69 13.95
CA GLU A 896 -20.42 -16.51 14.31
C GLU A 896 -20.65 -18.01 14.08
N ALA A 897 -19.94 -18.59 13.10
CA ALA A 897 -19.96 -20.03 12.84
C ALA A 897 -19.52 -20.88 14.05
N ASN A 898 -18.70 -20.31 14.97
CA ASN A 898 -18.00 -21.03 16.04
C ASN A 898 -18.33 -20.53 17.46
N ALA A 899 -19.45 -19.84 17.68
CA ALA A 899 -19.79 -19.30 19.01
C ALA A 899 -19.79 -20.37 20.13
N ARG A 900 -20.17 -21.61 19.81
CA ARG A 900 -20.18 -22.72 20.77
C ARG A 900 -18.77 -23.08 21.25
N ASP A 901 -17.82 -23.15 20.32
CA ASP A 901 -16.44 -23.50 20.60
C ASP A 901 -15.76 -22.43 21.46
N LYS A 902 -16.07 -21.15 21.20
CA LYS A 902 -15.62 -20.01 22.02
C LYS A 902 -16.13 -20.09 23.45
N LEU A 903 -17.43 -20.34 23.63
CA LEU A 903 -18.04 -20.50 24.95
C LEU A 903 -17.46 -21.71 25.69
N GLN A 904 -17.19 -22.80 24.98
CA GLN A 904 -16.57 -23.98 25.56
C GLN A 904 -15.14 -23.68 26.04
N GLY A 905 -14.31 -23.02 25.22
CA GLY A 905 -12.97 -22.59 25.62
C GLY A 905 -12.98 -21.66 26.84
N PHE A 906 -13.94 -20.72 26.91
CA PHE A 906 -14.14 -19.89 28.10
C PHE A 906 -14.44 -20.73 29.36
N LYS A 907 -15.40 -21.66 29.27
CA LYS A 907 -15.76 -22.53 30.41
C LYS A 907 -14.58 -23.36 30.90
N GLU A 908 -13.83 -23.96 29.98
CA GLU A 908 -12.65 -24.78 30.31
C GLU A 908 -11.54 -23.99 31.00
N LEU A 909 -11.42 -22.70 30.69
CA LEU A 909 -10.39 -21.84 31.25
C LEU A 909 -10.76 -21.25 32.60
N PHE A 910 -12.00 -20.81 32.78
CA PHE A 910 -12.39 -19.97 33.92
C PHE A 910 -13.46 -20.58 34.84
N CYS A 911 -14.36 -21.42 34.34
CA CYS A 911 -15.41 -22.02 35.18
C CYS A 911 -14.84 -23.12 36.09
N ASP A 912 -15.42 -23.27 37.28
CA ASP A 912 -15.06 -24.27 38.29
C ASP A 912 -13.60 -24.23 38.78
N LYS A 913 -12.90 -23.11 38.55
CA LYS A 913 -11.54 -22.86 39.05
C LYS A 913 -11.52 -21.76 40.09
N LYS A 914 -10.67 -21.93 41.11
CA LYS A 914 -10.36 -20.86 42.05
C LYS A 914 -9.33 -19.93 41.43
N LEU A 915 -9.76 -18.72 41.07
CA LEU A 915 -8.91 -17.71 40.45
C LEU A 915 -8.61 -16.63 41.50
N ASP A 916 -7.34 -16.25 41.64
CA ASP A 916 -6.94 -15.20 42.56
C ASP A 916 -5.81 -14.33 41.98
N PHE A 917 -5.68 -13.14 42.54
CA PHE A 917 -4.49 -12.30 42.39
C PHE A 917 -4.07 -11.76 43.74
N GLN A 918 -2.88 -12.19 44.18
CA GLN A 918 -2.32 -11.81 45.50
C GLN A 918 -3.27 -12.15 46.66
N GLY A 919 -4.03 -13.26 46.55
CA GLY A 919 -4.98 -13.69 47.57
C GLY A 919 -6.35 -13.01 47.53
N LEU A 920 -6.61 -12.13 46.55
CA LEU A 920 -7.94 -11.58 46.27
C LEU A 920 -8.64 -12.43 45.22
N ASP A 921 -9.88 -12.84 45.49
CA ASP A 921 -10.63 -13.68 44.57
C ASP A 921 -10.97 -12.91 43.28
N ILE A 922 -10.94 -13.64 42.16
CA ILE A 922 -11.30 -13.14 40.83
C ILE A 922 -12.47 -13.96 40.29
N GLU A 923 -13.54 -13.26 39.92
CA GLU A 923 -14.64 -13.80 39.13
C GLU A 923 -14.48 -13.35 37.68
N VAL A 924 -14.74 -14.25 36.73
CA VAL A 924 -14.63 -13.96 35.29
C VAL A 924 -15.91 -14.40 34.60
N ASP A 925 -16.55 -13.46 33.91
CA ASP A 925 -17.79 -13.67 33.19
C ASP A 925 -17.60 -13.41 31.69
N LEU A 926 -18.43 -14.05 30.86
CA LEU A 926 -18.55 -13.81 29.43
C LEU A 926 -20.01 -13.64 29.07
N TYR A 927 -20.34 -12.56 28.37
CA TYR A 927 -21.69 -12.28 27.90
C TYR A 927 -21.73 -11.91 26.43
N TYR A 928 -22.65 -12.53 25.70
CA TYR A 928 -23.08 -12.10 24.38
C TYR A 928 -24.27 -11.15 24.55
N TYR A 929 -24.08 -9.87 24.23
CA TYR A 929 -25.13 -8.87 24.36
C TYR A 929 -25.98 -8.86 23.08
N ASN A 930 -27.21 -9.39 23.17
CA ASN A 930 -28.11 -9.50 22.03
C ASN A 930 -29.55 -9.11 22.42
N LYS A 931 -30.08 -8.08 21.78
CA LYS A 931 -31.45 -7.61 21.98
C LYS A 931 -32.51 -8.50 21.32
N GLU A 932 -32.10 -9.35 20.37
CA GLU A 932 -33.00 -10.27 19.66
C GLU A 932 -33.23 -11.57 20.45
N SER A 933 -34.49 -11.99 20.52
CA SER A 933 -35.03 -12.86 21.59
C SER A 933 -34.72 -14.35 21.47
N SER A 934 -33.97 -14.79 20.46
CA SER A 934 -33.70 -16.22 20.25
C SER A 934 -32.37 -16.63 20.88
N VAL A 935 -32.42 -17.07 22.15
CA VAL A 935 -31.29 -17.69 22.84
C VAL A 935 -31.31 -19.20 22.56
N PRO A 936 -30.30 -19.78 21.89
CA PRO A 936 -30.15 -21.22 21.80
C PRO A 936 -29.96 -21.79 23.21
N LYS A 937 -30.57 -22.95 23.51
CA LYS A 937 -30.53 -23.56 24.85
C LYS A 937 -29.12 -23.70 25.44
N ASP A 938 -28.13 -23.98 24.60
CA ASP A 938 -26.72 -24.18 24.99
C ASP A 938 -26.02 -22.90 25.50
N PHE A 939 -26.64 -21.73 25.28
CA PHE A 939 -26.13 -20.40 25.65
C PHE A 939 -26.93 -19.75 26.80
N SER A 940 -27.82 -20.50 27.45
CA SER A 940 -28.58 -20.01 28.61
C SER A 940 -27.64 -19.51 29.70
N GLY A 941 -27.84 -18.27 30.15
CA GLY A 941 -26.99 -17.60 31.16
C GLY A 941 -25.79 -16.84 30.60
N TYR A 942 -25.46 -16.99 29.31
CA TYR A 942 -24.36 -16.26 28.65
C TYR A 942 -24.84 -15.26 27.61
N VAL A 943 -26.15 -15.23 27.31
CA VAL A 943 -26.76 -14.23 26.43
C VAL A 943 -27.66 -13.34 27.28
N VAL A 944 -27.45 -12.04 27.16
CA VAL A 944 -28.23 -11.03 27.87
C VAL A 944 -28.85 -10.05 26.88
N SER A 945 -30.04 -9.58 27.21
CA SER A 945 -30.81 -8.67 26.37
C SER A 945 -30.87 -7.26 26.94
N GLN A 946 -30.66 -7.14 28.25
CA GLN A 946 -30.64 -5.86 28.96
C GLN A 946 -29.28 -5.66 29.61
N ILE A 947 -28.81 -4.42 29.58
CA ILE A 947 -27.47 -4.10 30.06
C ILE A 947 -27.32 -4.23 31.58
N CYS A 948 -28.41 -4.11 32.33
CA CYS A 948 -28.42 -4.34 33.77
C CYS A 948 -28.09 -5.79 34.15
N GLU A 949 -28.45 -6.76 33.30
CA GLU A 949 -28.20 -8.19 33.50
C GLU A 949 -26.69 -8.53 33.48
N LEU A 950 -25.87 -7.70 32.82
CA LEU A 950 -24.40 -7.89 32.79
C LEU A 950 -23.76 -7.71 34.16
N PHE A 951 -24.36 -6.89 35.03
CA PHE A 951 -23.74 -6.44 36.28
C PHE A 951 -24.48 -6.91 37.53
N THR A 952 -25.60 -7.62 37.35
CA THR A 952 -26.22 -8.45 38.41
C THR A 952 -25.43 -9.71 38.66
#